data_AF-A0A1X7U4T0-F1
#
_entry.id   AF-A0A1X7U4T0-F1
#
_cell.length_a   1.000
_cell.length_b   1.000
_cell.length_c   1.000
_cell.angle_alpha   90.00
_cell.angle_beta   90.00
_cell.angle_gamma   90.00
#
_symmetry.space_group_name_H-M   'P 1'
#
loop_
_entity.id
_entity.type
_entity.pdbx_description
1 polymer ?
#
loop_
_entity_poly.entity_id
_entity_poly.type
_entity_poly.pdbx_seq_one_letter_code
_entity_poly.pdbx_strand_id
1 'polypeptide(L)'
;MNQCQRQAFQIKKLHQKPQKSLEITDRLPKAEAQLSEKWAYIIDSGGQPAFQELLPVFTRAASLNIITLDLSKGLDEKFEYIYRINGKEFKCDEKMKYSNRKVFNFVISAASVQKPLDIPYQTKSSQEDAPIHSMSFVLGTHYDVLIKRSSDENEAEAKVKQMSNDLMSQQDSHSKKYVIQKIHGDSVIFPVDTLTKDLNERKIISQIIIKKITGCIKANLTVRLPIRLFVFELCLEERAKSKGGFVTRKEADGEGEILHMTTSDVEDALTYLHNCTIILYYSDIEPQLVFVDPQKILNVLSQLLALTYVDMDTAQSFVPEIIQEEMTTLKIRGCFKERLLAKFTVNSVFTGEFQPMYFINLLKKCHVIAELQKKSSQTRDVKYFLPSALRSYNNSFEKSPPDRKPLRFVWRKEEEDDEEKVFVNVPQGIFPLIIVRLLKEEECVVRLSNPDDAFDSNDPSKPNDVSQFRDAASLLISFDKSITDPHERLYIINWEKHIEVIFTGKKEHCPKVNTLVLKVINDSANDINILVEDLNVAFACQRDESKYCIVQKEEAVCRSTPTHTCPLDDSYWCWFNTSDYKRRRKSDTGSSGSPQYKRKHLEEIDGKKLTIKTVMKIFASSARHYKLIGIGLDIEVGDLKDTDQATNNLIEVFERWFDANRDVSWNALIELCDTYPNELGTAKAKLNEELCF
;
A
#
# COMPACT_ATOMS: atom_id res chain seq x y z
N MET A 1 12.46 12.72 18.82
CA MET A 1 13.64 12.65 17.93
C MET A 1 13.91 11.18 17.72
N ASN A 2 13.46 10.65 16.59
CA ASN A 2 13.61 9.25 16.20
C ASN A 2 14.74 9.18 15.18
N GLN A 3 15.59 8.17 15.30
CA GLN A 3 16.84 8.09 14.56
C GLN A 3 16.83 6.80 13.73
N CYS A 4 16.92 6.93 12.40
CA CYS A 4 17.32 5.83 11.54
C CYS A 4 18.78 5.50 11.89
N GLN A 5 19.04 4.34 12.50
CA GLN A 5 20.39 3.94 12.90
C GLN A 5 20.83 2.72 12.09
N ARG A 6 21.95 2.85 11.39
CA ARG A 6 22.69 1.75 10.76
C ARG A 6 23.62 1.14 11.81
N GLN A 7 23.46 -0.13 12.15
CA GLN A 7 24.38 -0.86 13.03
C GLN A 7 25.14 -1.92 12.25
N ALA A 8 26.46 -1.78 12.16
CA ALA A 8 27.35 -2.76 11.54
C ALA A 8 28.12 -3.55 12.62
N PHE A 9 28.39 -4.83 12.37
CA PHE A 9 29.21 -5.69 13.23
C PHE A 9 30.53 -6.07 12.52
N GLN A 10 31.65 -5.94 13.25
CA GLN A 10 33.04 -6.12 12.79
C GLN A 10 33.36 -7.50 12.20
N ILE A 11 34.32 -7.56 11.23
CA ILE A 11 35.48 -8.48 11.18
C ILE A 11 36.48 -8.12 10.03
N LYS A 12 37.69 -8.69 10.14
CA LYS A 12 39.03 -8.47 9.53
C LYS A 12 39.17 -8.25 8.00
N LYS A 13 40.18 -7.40 7.70
CA LYS A 13 40.79 -7.06 6.40
C LYS A 13 40.91 -8.22 5.40
N LEU A 14 40.38 -7.99 4.20
CA LEU A 14 40.66 -8.76 2.98
C LEU A 14 42.03 -8.38 2.40
N HIS A 15 42.83 -9.37 2.03
CA HIS A 15 44.10 -9.19 1.32
C HIS A 15 43.98 -9.55 -0.16
N GLN A 16 44.66 -8.72 -0.97
CA GLN A 16 44.96 -8.79 -2.41
C GLN A 16 43.78 -8.57 -3.37
N LYS A 17 43.81 -7.44 -4.11
CA LYS A 17 43.04 -7.22 -5.34
C LYS A 17 43.77 -6.25 -6.32
N PRO A 18 43.49 -6.33 -7.65
CA PRO A 18 44.20 -5.62 -8.73
C PRO A 18 43.99 -4.09 -8.80
N GLN A 19 44.77 -3.38 -9.62
CA GLN A 19 44.93 -1.91 -9.60
C GLN A 19 43.63 -1.08 -9.64
N LYS A 20 42.59 -1.44 -10.42
CA LYS A 20 41.26 -0.75 -10.42
C LYS A 20 40.44 -0.98 -9.14
N SER A 21 40.71 -2.07 -8.43
CA SER A 21 40.04 -2.35 -7.16
C SER A 21 40.65 -1.57 -5.99
N LEU A 22 41.92 -1.13 -6.11
CA LEU A 22 42.60 -0.31 -5.10
C LEU A 22 41.92 1.05 -4.94
N GLU A 23 41.60 1.74 -6.04
CA GLU A 23 40.96 3.07 -6.01
C GLU A 23 39.55 3.05 -5.39
N ILE A 24 38.79 1.98 -5.64
CA ILE A 24 37.46 1.75 -5.04
C ILE A 24 37.59 1.38 -3.55
N THR A 25 38.58 0.56 -3.20
CA THR A 25 38.81 0.18 -1.80
C THR A 25 39.39 1.33 -0.96
N ASP A 26 40.09 2.30 -1.56
CA ASP A 26 40.60 3.50 -0.89
C ASP A 26 39.49 4.49 -0.47
N ARG A 27 38.26 4.31 -0.97
CA ARG A 27 37.09 5.10 -0.57
C ARG A 27 36.37 4.52 0.66
N LEU A 28 36.48 3.21 0.90
CA LEU A 28 35.88 2.55 2.06
C LEU A 28 36.33 3.13 3.42
N PRO A 29 37.62 3.50 3.64
CA PRO A 29 38.08 4.10 4.88
C PRO A 29 37.55 5.51 5.14
N LYS A 30 37.14 6.26 4.10
CA LYS A 30 36.72 7.66 4.24
C LYS A 30 35.28 7.81 4.73
N ALA A 31 34.45 6.78 4.63
CA ALA A 31 33.04 6.81 5.00
C ALA A 31 32.76 6.37 6.47
N GLU A 32 33.78 6.13 7.29
CA GLU A 32 33.67 5.53 8.64
C GLU A 32 32.90 4.18 8.70
N ALA A 33 32.65 3.55 7.55
CA ALA A 33 31.82 2.35 7.46
C ALA A 33 32.56 1.11 7.96
N GLN A 34 31.99 0.41 8.95
CA GLN A 34 32.42 -0.93 9.29
C GLN A 34 31.89 -1.91 8.23
N LEU A 35 32.79 -2.48 7.44
CA LEU A 35 32.45 -3.54 6.49
C LEU A 35 31.92 -4.75 7.26
N SER A 36 30.66 -5.10 6.99
CA SER A 36 30.02 -6.31 7.50
C SER A 36 29.39 -7.08 6.34
N GLU A 37 29.24 -8.39 6.48
CA GLU A 37 28.41 -9.18 5.57
C GLU A 37 26.92 -9.07 5.92
N LYS A 38 26.59 -8.54 7.11
CA LYS A 38 25.22 -8.42 7.62
C LYS A 38 24.87 -6.95 7.84
N TRP A 39 23.74 -6.54 7.28
CA TRP A 39 23.24 -5.18 7.35
C TRP A 39 21.80 -5.19 7.81
N ALA A 40 21.44 -4.21 8.63
CA ALA A 40 20.07 -3.93 9.02
C ALA A 40 19.80 -2.44 8.77
N TYR A 41 18.77 -2.17 7.97
CA TYR A 41 18.23 -0.82 7.77
C TYR A 41 16.94 -0.74 8.59
N ILE A 42 16.91 0.17 9.56
CA ILE A 42 15.82 0.27 10.53
C ILE A 42 15.10 1.59 10.30
N ILE A 43 13.83 1.51 9.93
CA ILE A 43 12.97 2.69 9.78
C ILE A 43 12.07 2.76 11.02
N ASP A 44 12.22 3.84 11.79
CA ASP A 44 11.36 4.15 12.94
C ASP A 44 10.47 5.35 12.60
N SER A 45 9.23 5.07 12.22
CA SER A 45 8.22 6.09 11.95
C SER A 45 7.68 6.76 13.21
N GLY A 46 8.06 6.29 14.41
CA GLY A 46 7.44 6.67 15.67
C GLY A 46 6.08 6.03 15.90
N GLY A 47 5.58 6.16 17.13
CA GLY A 47 4.32 5.56 17.58
C GLY A 47 3.07 6.39 17.31
N GLN A 48 3.11 7.41 16.44
CA GLN A 48 1.90 8.18 16.15
C GLN A 48 0.94 7.32 15.31
N PRO A 49 -0.38 7.34 15.60
CA PRO A 49 -1.37 6.61 14.81
C PRO A 49 -1.31 6.89 13.31
N ALA A 50 -1.10 8.15 12.92
CA ALA A 50 -1.02 8.56 11.52
C ALA A 50 0.15 7.90 10.77
N PHE A 51 1.27 7.61 11.44
CA PHE A 51 2.38 6.91 10.80
C PHE A 51 2.13 5.43 10.57
N GLN A 52 1.19 4.83 11.30
CA GLN A 52 0.71 3.50 10.92
C GLN A 52 0.13 3.56 9.51
N GLU A 53 -0.62 4.59 9.15
CA GLU A 53 -1.20 4.70 7.81
C GLU A 53 -0.20 5.18 6.74
N LEU A 54 0.72 6.08 7.10
CA LEU A 54 1.62 6.71 6.12
C LEU A 54 2.88 5.91 5.83
N LEU A 55 3.36 5.09 6.77
CA LEU A 55 4.62 4.36 6.60
C LEU A 55 4.65 3.45 5.36
N PRO A 56 3.59 2.69 5.02
CA PRO A 56 3.56 1.85 3.82
C PRO A 56 3.88 2.60 2.52
N VAL A 57 3.60 3.91 2.45
CA VAL A 57 3.88 4.75 1.28
C VAL A 57 5.38 4.98 1.08
N PHE A 58 6.12 4.99 2.18
CA PHE A 58 7.56 5.23 2.20
C PHE A 58 8.39 3.96 2.32
N THR A 59 7.76 2.80 2.57
CA THR A 59 8.42 1.49 2.64
C THR A 59 8.10 0.64 1.42
N ARG A 60 9.05 0.54 0.48
CA ARG A 60 8.87 -0.23 -0.77
C ARG A 60 9.09 -1.72 -0.55
N ALA A 61 10.12 -2.05 0.21
CA ALA A 61 10.45 -3.38 0.66
C ALA A 61 10.75 -3.35 2.16
N ALA A 62 10.09 -4.22 2.90
CA ALA A 62 10.42 -4.54 4.28
C ALA A 62 10.49 -6.07 4.40
N SER A 63 11.65 -6.61 4.77
CA SER A 63 11.78 -8.05 5.03
C SER A 63 11.30 -8.43 6.44
N LEU A 64 11.22 -7.45 7.34
CA LEU A 64 10.89 -7.65 8.74
C LEU A 64 10.14 -6.45 9.34
N ASN A 65 8.97 -6.73 9.90
CA ASN A 65 8.22 -5.83 10.76
C ASN A 65 8.53 -6.15 12.23
N ILE A 66 8.77 -5.13 13.05
CA ILE A 66 8.87 -5.28 14.51
C ILE A 66 7.57 -4.76 15.13
N ILE A 67 6.78 -5.68 15.69
CA ILE A 67 5.52 -5.36 16.37
C ILE A 67 5.82 -5.15 17.85
N THR A 68 5.58 -3.94 18.36
CA THR A 68 5.72 -3.64 19.78
C THR A 68 4.38 -3.80 20.51
N LEU A 69 4.33 -4.65 21.53
CA LEU A 69 3.18 -4.83 22.41
C LEU A 69 3.50 -4.27 23.82
N ASP A 70 2.52 -3.71 24.51
CA ASP A 70 2.66 -3.27 25.90
C ASP A 70 2.25 -4.41 26.83
N LEU A 71 3.22 -5.10 27.45
CA LEU A 71 2.95 -6.23 28.34
C LEU A 71 2.33 -5.82 29.68
N SER A 72 2.33 -4.52 30.01
CA SER A 72 1.63 -4.02 31.18
C SER A 72 0.10 -3.96 30.99
N LYS A 73 -0.37 -4.28 29.77
CA LYS A 73 -1.76 -4.20 29.33
C LYS A 73 -2.27 -5.55 28.85
N GLY A 74 -3.56 -5.83 29.11
CA GLY A 74 -4.22 -7.01 28.55
C GLY A 74 -4.29 -6.96 27.02
N LEU A 75 -4.50 -8.11 26.35
CA LEU A 75 -4.56 -8.18 24.89
C LEU A 75 -5.65 -7.29 24.26
N ASP A 76 -6.78 -7.18 24.94
CA ASP A 76 -7.96 -6.43 24.51
C ASP A 76 -8.18 -5.16 25.35
N GLU A 77 -7.26 -4.85 26.27
CA GLU A 77 -7.29 -3.62 27.05
C GLU A 77 -7.04 -2.44 26.11
N LYS A 78 -7.95 -1.47 26.19
CA LYS A 78 -7.93 -0.30 25.32
C LYS A 78 -6.96 0.75 25.87
N PHE A 79 -6.04 1.22 25.04
CA PHE A 79 -5.09 2.29 25.36
C PHE A 79 -5.06 3.37 24.28
N GLU A 80 -4.56 4.54 24.67
CA GLU A 80 -4.37 5.72 23.83
C GLU A 80 -2.89 5.84 23.44
N TYR A 81 -2.61 6.31 22.23
CA TYR A 81 -1.23 6.64 21.85
C TYR A 81 -0.79 7.96 22.48
N ILE A 82 0.41 7.92 23.05
CA ILE A 82 1.07 9.08 23.65
C ILE A 82 2.15 9.56 22.69
N TYR A 83 2.00 10.78 22.20
CA TYR A 83 3.08 11.49 21.53
C TYR A 83 3.95 12.18 22.57
N ARG A 84 5.27 12.11 22.39
CA ARG A 84 6.24 12.71 23.31
C ARG A 84 7.08 13.77 22.60
N ILE A 85 7.05 14.99 23.13
CA ILE A 85 7.91 16.10 22.69
C ILE A 85 8.68 16.60 23.91
N ASN A 86 10.01 16.59 23.83
CA ASN A 86 10.89 17.05 24.91
C ASN A 86 10.55 16.46 26.30
N GLY A 87 10.14 15.18 26.32
CA GLY A 87 9.73 14.48 27.54
C GLY A 87 8.30 14.77 28.02
N LYS A 88 7.59 15.76 27.46
CA LYS A 88 6.18 16.02 27.73
C LYS A 88 5.29 15.10 26.89
N GLU A 89 4.23 14.59 27.52
CA GLU A 89 3.30 13.62 26.94
C GLU A 89 2.03 14.30 26.44
N PHE A 90 1.58 13.90 25.24
CA PHE A 90 0.39 14.42 24.56
C PHE A 90 -0.44 13.26 24.03
N LYS A 91 -1.74 13.27 24.32
CA LYS A 91 -2.66 12.25 23.83
C LYS A 91 -3.00 12.51 22.37
N CYS A 92 -2.83 11.50 21.51
CA CYS A 92 -3.02 11.67 20.06
C CYS A 92 -4.49 11.69 19.63
N ASP A 93 -5.38 10.99 20.33
CA ASP A 93 -6.83 11.02 20.10
C ASP A 93 -7.53 10.35 21.30
N GLU A 94 -8.36 11.09 22.04
CA GLU A 94 -9.08 10.56 23.22
C GLU A 94 -10.14 9.50 22.85
N LYS A 95 -10.54 9.42 21.58
CA LYS A 95 -11.57 8.48 21.11
C LYS A 95 -10.98 7.25 20.43
N MET A 96 -9.75 7.31 19.94
CA MET A 96 -9.12 6.20 19.24
C MET A 96 -8.58 5.18 20.25
N LYS A 97 -9.22 4.02 20.32
CA LYS A 97 -8.87 2.96 21.27
C LYS A 97 -8.16 1.83 20.55
N TYR A 98 -6.88 1.65 20.87
CA TYR A 98 -6.07 0.52 20.40
C TYR A 98 -5.95 -0.54 21.47
N SER A 99 -5.64 -1.76 21.06
CA SER A 99 -5.27 -2.85 21.96
C SER A 99 -4.09 -3.60 21.37
N ASN A 100 -3.37 -4.36 22.19
CA ASN A 100 -2.25 -5.19 21.73
C ASN A 100 -2.70 -6.13 20.61
N ARG A 101 -3.89 -6.73 20.72
CA ARG A 101 -4.47 -7.60 19.68
C ARG A 101 -4.72 -6.85 18.38
N LYS A 102 -5.28 -5.64 18.45
CA LYS A 102 -5.56 -4.84 17.24
C LYS A 102 -4.28 -4.48 16.49
N VAL A 103 -3.25 -4.03 17.20
CA VAL A 103 -1.93 -3.70 16.61
C VAL A 103 -1.31 -4.93 15.96
N PHE A 104 -1.32 -6.06 16.67
CA PHE A 104 -0.80 -7.33 16.14
C PHE A 104 -1.53 -7.76 14.87
N ASN A 105 -2.86 -7.85 14.90
CA ASN A 105 -3.66 -8.32 13.76
C ASN A 105 -3.49 -7.43 12.52
N PHE A 106 -3.36 -6.12 12.71
CA PHE A 106 -3.21 -5.18 11.61
C PHE A 106 -1.89 -5.38 10.84
N VAL A 107 -0.77 -5.49 11.57
CA VAL A 107 0.55 -5.69 10.96
C VAL A 107 0.63 -7.07 10.29
N ILE A 108 0.12 -8.12 10.94
CA ILE A 108 0.13 -9.47 10.36
C ILE A 108 -0.76 -9.57 9.12
N SER A 109 -1.97 -8.99 9.16
CA SER A 109 -2.85 -8.97 7.99
C SER A 109 -2.26 -8.17 6.83
N ALA A 110 -1.59 -7.05 7.11
CA ALA A 110 -0.93 -6.28 6.06
C ALA A 110 0.23 -7.08 5.44
N ALA A 111 1.04 -7.75 6.25
CA ALA A 111 2.13 -8.60 5.76
C ALA A 111 1.62 -9.79 4.94
N SER A 112 0.46 -10.36 5.27
CA SER A 112 -0.07 -11.51 4.55
C SER A 112 -0.55 -11.19 3.14
N VAL A 113 -1.05 -9.98 2.89
CA VAL A 113 -1.53 -9.53 1.57
C VAL A 113 -0.51 -8.69 0.79
N GLN A 114 0.70 -8.51 1.32
CA GLN A 114 1.79 -7.89 0.57
C GLN A 114 2.25 -8.77 -0.59
N LYS A 115 2.60 -8.12 -1.70
CA LYS A 115 3.29 -8.76 -2.82
C LYS A 115 4.61 -9.36 -2.30
N PRO A 116 5.05 -10.50 -2.85
CA PRO A 116 6.39 -11.00 -2.58
C PRO A 116 7.44 -9.92 -2.82
N LEU A 117 8.50 -9.95 -2.02
CA LEU A 117 9.63 -9.06 -2.17
C LEU A 117 10.38 -9.41 -3.47
N ASP A 118 10.37 -8.49 -4.42
CA ASP A 118 11.16 -8.58 -5.65
C ASP A 118 12.34 -7.61 -5.54
N ILE A 119 13.48 -8.12 -5.06
CA ILE A 119 14.69 -7.33 -4.85
C ILE A 119 15.75 -7.74 -5.87
N PRO A 120 16.23 -6.82 -6.73
CA PRO A 120 17.30 -7.13 -7.66
C PRO A 120 18.55 -7.66 -6.96
N TYR A 121 19.35 -8.46 -7.65
CA TYR A 121 20.57 -9.11 -7.12
C TYR A 121 20.34 -10.12 -5.98
N GLN A 122 19.09 -10.46 -5.66
CA GLN A 122 18.77 -11.54 -4.74
C GLN A 122 19.32 -12.89 -5.24
N THR A 123 20.01 -13.60 -4.35
CA THR A 123 20.48 -14.95 -4.66
C THR A 123 19.33 -15.92 -4.43
N LYS A 124 18.80 -16.51 -5.50
CA LYS A 124 17.80 -17.60 -5.38
C LYS A 124 18.46 -18.78 -4.68
N SER A 125 17.92 -19.18 -3.52
CA SER A 125 18.40 -20.36 -2.82
C SER A 125 17.97 -21.61 -3.60
N SER A 126 18.87 -22.57 -3.80
CA SER A 126 18.62 -23.79 -4.57
C SER A 126 17.69 -24.80 -3.90
N GLN A 127 17.06 -24.47 -2.75
CA GLN A 127 16.23 -25.40 -1.98
C GLN A 127 14.77 -24.95 -1.78
N GLU A 128 14.43 -23.68 -2.02
CA GLU A 128 13.03 -23.21 -1.99
C GLU A 128 12.87 -22.14 -3.07
N ASP A 129 12.18 -22.46 -4.16
CA ASP A 129 11.64 -21.48 -5.13
C ASP A 129 10.46 -20.68 -4.55
N ALA A 130 10.28 -20.70 -3.23
CA ALA A 130 9.21 -20.02 -2.53
C ALA A 130 9.44 -18.50 -2.54
N PRO A 131 8.42 -17.68 -2.86
CA PRO A 131 8.54 -16.23 -2.79
C PRO A 131 8.91 -15.76 -1.38
N ILE A 132 9.78 -14.76 -1.26
CA ILE A 132 10.14 -14.16 0.04
C ILE A 132 9.08 -13.13 0.41
N HIS A 133 8.58 -13.20 1.65
CA HIS A 133 7.60 -12.28 2.19
C HIS A 133 8.11 -11.57 3.44
N SER A 134 7.47 -10.45 3.80
CA SER A 134 7.77 -9.76 5.05
C SER A 134 7.40 -10.64 6.25
N MET A 135 8.34 -10.82 7.16
CA MET A 135 8.12 -11.53 8.43
C MET A 135 7.82 -10.54 9.55
N SER A 136 7.27 -11.02 10.66
CA SER A 136 6.97 -10.19 11.84
C SER A 136 7.62 -10.74 13.10
N PHE A 137 8.39 -9.91 13.78
CA PHE A 137 8.98 -10.17 15.10
C PHE A 137 8.20 -9.41 16.17
N VAL A 138 7.76 -10.09 17.24
CA VAL A 138 6.95 -9.46 18.28
C VAL A 138 7.79 -9.16 19.51
N LEU A 139 7.91 -7.87 19.84
CA LEU A 139 8.63 -7.35 20.98
C LEU A 139 7.63 -6.91 22.06
N GLY A 140 7.64 -7.59 23.20
CA GLY A 140 6.81 -7.25 24.36
C GLY A 140 7.53 -6.26 25.28
N THR A 141 7.15 -4.99 25.20
CA THR A 141 7.70 -3.89 26.01
C THR A 141 7.08 -3.83 27.41
N HIS A 142 7.65 -3.01 28.30
CA HIS A 142 7.17 -2.83 29.69
C HIS A 142 7.19 -4.13 30.51
N TYR A 143 8.14 -5.02 30.21
CA TYR A 143 8.27 -6.28 30.94
C TYR A 143 8.61 -6.05 32.42
N ASP A 144 9.38 -5.00 32.73
CA ASP A 144 9.67 -4.57 34.09
C ASP A 144 8.40 -4.26 34.90
N VAL A 145 7.38 -3.66 34.25
CA VAL A 145 6.09 -3.36 34.86
C VAL A 145 5.30 -4.64 35.09
N LEU A 146 5.34 -5.59 34.14
CA LEU A 146 4.70 -6.88 34.28
C LEU A 146 5.31 -7.69 35.45
N ILE A 147 6.63 -7.70 35.58
CA ILE A 147 7.34 -8.34 36.70
C ILE A 147 6.91 -7.72 38.02
N LYS A 148 6.92 -6.38 38.14
CA LYS A 148 6.50 -5.67 39.37
C LYS A 148 5.06 -5.95 39.79
N ARG A 149 4.17 -6.27 38.83
CA ARG A 149 2.77 -6.63 39.08
C ARG A 149 2.55 -8.13 39.27
N SER A 150 3.58 -8.93 39.09
CA SER A 150 3.56 -10.38 39.28
C SER A 150 4.24 -10.71 40.62
N SER A 151 3.94 -11.86 41.18
CA SER A 151 4.56 -12.33 42.43
C SER A 151 6.05 -12.61 42.25
N ASP A 152 6.44 -13.14 41.09
CA ASP A 152 7.83 -13.36 40.67
C ASP A 152 7.98 -13.32 39.14
N GLU A 153 9.21 -13.55 38.67
CA GLU A 153 9.54 -13.60 37.24
C GLU A 153 8.91 -14.81 36.53
N ASN A 154 8.69 -15.93 37.21
CA ASN A 154 8.06 -17.12 36.62
C ASN A 154 6.59 -16.86 36.28
N GLU A 155 5.86 -16.15 37.16
CA GLU A 155 4.49 -15.73 36.87
C GLU A 155 4.44 -14.73 35.70
N ALA A 156 5.40 -13.81 35.63
CA ALA A 156 5.51 -12.90 34.49
C ALA A 156 5.75 -13.66 33.16
N GLU A 157 6.66 -14.63 33.16
CA GLU A 157 6.89 -15.52 32.00
C GLU A 157 5.64 -16.31 31.62
N ALA A 158 4.90 -16.85 32.61
CA ALA A 158 3.66 -17.58 32.38
C ALA A 158 2.59 -16.68 31.73
N LYS A 159 2.47 -15.42 32.16
CA LYS A 159 1.58 -14.42 31.54
C LYS A 159 1.98 -14.11 30.10
N VAL A 160 3.28 -13.94 29.81
CA VAL A 160 3.76 -13.76 28.43
C VAL A 160 3.42 -14.97 27.56
N LYS A 161 3.63 -16.18 28.06
CA LYS A 161 3.28 -17.43 27.35
C LYS A 161 1.77 -17.53 27.11
N GLN A 162 0.95 -17.15 28.09
CA GLN A 162 -0.50 -17.09 27.93
C GLN A 162 -0.90 -16.08 26.85
N MET A 163 -0.40 -14.86 26.91
CA MET A 163 -0.67 -13.83 25.88
C MET A 163 -0.26 -14.29 24.48
N SER A 164 0.90 -14.95 24.36
CA SER A 164 1.35 -15.55 23.11
C SER A 164 0.37 -16.60 22.59
N ASN A 165 -0.07 -17.53 23.43
CA ASN A 165 -1.03 -18.57 23.05
C ASN A 165 -2.40 -17.98 22.65
N ASP A 166 -2.87 -16.96 23.38
CA ASP A 166 -4.15 -16.30 23.12
C ASP A 166 -4.13 -15.44 21.85
N LEU A 167 -2.97 -14.88 21.48
CA LEU A 167 -2.80 -14.21 20.18
C LEU A 167 -2.84 -15.24 19.04
N MET A 168 -2.04 -16.30 19.17
CA MET A 168 -1.85 -17.28 18.11
C MET A 168 -3.05 -18.21 17.91
N SER A 169 -3.80 -18.54 18.96
CA SER A 169 -5.00 -19.39 18.86
C SER A 169 -6.11 -18.77 18.02
N GLN A 170 -6.16 -17.44 17.94
CA GLN A 170 -7.15 -16.70 17.14
C GLN A 170 -6.69 -16.42 15.71
N GLN A 171 -5.42 -16.66 15.39
CA GLN A 171 -4.95 -16.54 14.02
C GLN A 171 -5.31 -17.79 13.21
N ASP A 172 -5.69 -17.57 11.96
CA ASP A 172 -5.79 -18.61 10.93
C ASP A 172 -4.41 -19.18 10.59
N SER A 173 -4.37 -20.34 9.90
CA SER A 173 -3.10 -21.02 9.66
C SER A 173 -2.20 -20.23 8.70
N HIS A 174 -2.81 -19.49 7.77
CA HIS A 174 -2.12 -18.62 6.83
C HIS A 174 -1.40 -17.46 7.54
N SER A 175 -2.08 -16.67 8.35
CA SER A 175 -1.52 -15.53 9.09
C SER A 175 -0.36 -15.93 10.02
N LYS A 176 -0.39 -17.15 10.59
CA LYS A 176 0.70 -17.66 11.44
C LYS A 176 2.04 -17.79 10.72
N LYS A 177 2.03 -17.98 9.39
CA LYS A 177 3.24 -18.13 8.57
C LYS A 177 4.07 -16.84 8.52
N TYR A 178 3.46 -15.68 8.78
CA TYR A 178 4.09 -14.36 8.76
C TYR A 178 4.64 -13.91 10.12
N VAL A 179 4.58 -14.77 11.15
CA VAL A 179 5.08 -14.50 12.50
C VAL A 179 6.28 -15.38 12.81
N ILE A 180 7.37 -14.80 13.29
CA ILE A 180 8.54 -15.57 13.75
C ILE A 180 8.17 -16.31 15.04
N GLN A 181 8.19 -17.64 14.96
CA GLN A 181 7.79 -18.53 16.06
C GLN A 181 8.94 -18.79 17.04
N LYS A 182 8.60 -19.19 18.27
CA LYS A 182 9.55 -19.70 19.29
C LYS A 182 10.74 -18.78 19.55
N ILE A 183 10.48 -17.47 19.64
CA ILE A 183 11.53 -16.48 19.86
C ILE A 183 11.97 -16.42 21.32
N HIS A 184 11.09 -16.76 22.26
CA HIS A 184 11.38 -16.83 23.70
C HIS A 184 10.71 -18.08 24.30
N GLY A 185 11.47 -19.16 24.52
CA GLY A 185 10.89 -20.47 24.81
C GLY A 185 9.93 -20.91 23.69
N ASP A 186 8.69 -21.25 24.06
CA ASP A 186 7.61 -21.56 23.12
C ASP A 186 6.80 -20.32 22.68
N SER A 187 7.13 -19.13 23.19
CA SER A 187 6.40 -17.89 22.94
C SER A 187 6.77 -17.24 21.60
N VAL A 188 5.78 -16.60 20.96
CA VAL A 188 5.99 -15.69 19.82
C VAL A 188 6.33 -14.27 20.25
N ILE A 189 6.28 -13.97 21.55
CA ILE A 189 6.58 -12.66 22.13
C ILE A 189 7.95 -12.72 22.81
N PHE A 190 8.83 -11.79 22.47
CA PHE A 190 10.09 -11.58 23.18
C PHE A 190 9.93 -10.46 24.20
N PRO A 191 9.88 -10.75 25.52
CA PRO A 191 9.72 -9.72 26.53
C PRO A 191 11.01 -8.90 26.72
N VAL A 192 10.88 -7.59 26.93
CA VAL A 192 12.00 -6.67 27.12
C VAL A 192 11.65 -5.50 28.04
N ASP A 193 12.61 -5.11 28.88
CA ASP A 193 12.65 -3.80 29.51
C ASP A 193 13.41 -2.81 28.60
N THR A 194 12.66 -1.95 27.91
CA THR A 194 13.24 -0.93 27.02
C THR A 194 13.88 0.24 27.77
N LEU A 195 13.65 0.35 29.09
CA LEU A 195 14.13 1.44 29.94
C LEU A 195 15.31 1.02 30.83
N THR A 196 15.83 -0.21 30.71
CA THR A 196 17.00 -0.63 31.48
C THR A 196 18.15 0.36 31.28
N LYS A 197 18.70 0.84 32.41
CA LYS A 197 19.84 1.76 32.44
C LYS A 197 21.17 1.01 32.40
N ASP A 198 21.16 -0.31 32.60
CA ASP A 198 22.36 -1.14 32.51
C ASP A 198 22.74 -1.34 31.04
N LEU A 199 23.85 -0.73 30.65
CA LEU A 199 24.38 -0.80 29.28
C LEU A 199 24.83 -2.22 28.90
N ASN A 200 25.31 -3.01 29.86
CA ASN A 200 25.74 -4.39 29.60
C ASN A 200 24.52 -5.29 29.40
N GLU A 201 23.52 -5.17 30.27
CA GLU A 201 22.25 -5.90 30.11
C GLU A 201 21.59 -5.56 28.77
N ARG A 202 21.47 -4.26 28.45
CA ARG A 202 20.94 -3.80 27.15
C ARG A 202 21.69 -4.41 25.97
N LYS A 203 23.02 -4.47 26.04
CA LYS A 203 23.86 -5.06 24.99
C LYS A 203 23.63 -6.57 24.86
N ILE A 204 23.53 -7.29 25.97
CA ILE A 204 23.24 -8.74 25.98
C ILE A 204 21.87 -9.01 25.36
N ILE A 205 20.83 -8.29 25.79
CA ILE A 205 19.48 -8.42 25.25
C ILE A 205 19.46 -8.13 23.74
N SER A 206 20.12 -7.05 23.32
CA SER A 206 20.22 -6.69 21.90
C SER A 206 20.88 -7.80 21.07
N GLN A 207 21.96 -8.41 21.57
CA GLN A 207 22.62 -9.55 20.93
C GLN A 207 21.70 -10.77 20.82
N ILE A 208 20.89 -11.04 21.85
CA ILE A 208 19.91 -12.13 21.84
C ILE A 208 18.85 -11.87 20.77
N ILE A 209 18.27 -10.67 20.72
CA ILE A 209 17.26 -10.28 19.73
C ILE A 209 17.82 -10.45 18.31
N ILE A 210 19.01 -9.91 18.04
CA ILE A 210 19.66 -10.03 16.72
C ILE A 210 19.92 -11.50 16.36
N LYS A 211 20.37 -12.33 17.31
CA LYS A 211 20.59 -13.77 17.09
C LYS A 211 19.27 -14.48 16.74
N LYS A 212 18.16 -14.10 17.38
CA LYS A 212 16.83 -14.67 17.10
C LYS A 212 16.32 -14.27 15.72
N ILE A 213 16.43 -13.00 15.36
CA ILE A 213 16.05 -12.49 14.04
C ILE A 213 16.88 -13.17 12.95
N THR A 214 18.22 -13.11 13.08
CA THR A 214 19.13 -13.68 12.07
C THR A 214 19.09 -15.22 12.01
N GLY A 215 18.59 -15.89 13.05
CA GLY A 215 18.32 -17.33 13.02
C GLY A 215 17.09 -17.71 12.18
N CYS A 216 16.19 -16.76 11.89
CA CYS A 216 15.04 -16.99 11.03
C CYS A 216 15.42 -16.80 9.56
N ILE A 217 15.64 -17.90 8.84
CA ILE A 217 16.04 -17.87 7.42
C ILE A 217 15.06 -17.06 6.57
N LYS A 218 13.75 -17.20 6.82
CA LYS A 218 12.68 -16.49 6.09
C LYS A 218 12.70 -14.96 6.27
N ALA A 219 13.33 -14.46 7.33
CA ALA A 219 13.46 -13.02 7.58
C ALA A 219 14.73 -12.41 6.99
N ASN A 220 15.66 -13.23 6.48
CA ASN A 220 16.94 -12.81 5.96
C ASN A 220 16.93 -12.79 4.43
N LEU A 221 17.47 -11.71 3.85
CA LEU A 221 17.70 -11.60 2.42
C LEU A 221 19.20 -11.71 2.12
N THR A 222 19.57 -12.58 1.19
CA THR A 222 20.95 -12.66 0.68
C THR A 222 21.01 -12.07 -0.73
N VAL A 223 21.81 -11.02 -0.89
CA VAL A 223 22.02 -10.33 -2.16
C VAL A 223 23.48 -10.38 -2.59
N ARG A 224 23.73 -10.52 -3.89
CA ARG A 224 25.08 -10.48 -4.48
C ARG A 224 25.27 -9.16 -5.20
N LEU A 225 25.73 -8.15 -4.47
CA LEU A 225 25.86 -6.79 -4.99
C LEU A 225 27.21 -6.53 -5.67
N PRO A 226 27.23 -5.78 -6.79
CA PRO A 226 28.46 -5.20 -7.30
C PRO A 226 29.08 -4.26 -6.25
N ILE A 227 30.37 -4.42 -5.96
CA ILE A 227 31.05 -3.61 -4.93
C ILE A 227 30.94 -2.10 -5.19
N ARG A 228 30.87 -1.68 -6.47
CA ARG A 228 30.68 -0.28 -6.87
C ARG A 228 29.37 0.31 -6.35
N LEU A 229 28.28 -0.46 -6.33
CA LEU A 229 26.98 0.00 -5.85
C LEU A 229 27.02 0.24 -4.34
N PHE A 230 27.67 -0.67 -3.61
CA PHE A 230 27.87 -0.52 -2.17
C PHE A 230 28.74 0.70 -1.83
N VAL A 231 29.84 0.91 -2.56
CA VAL A 231 30.70 2.08 -2.34
C VAL A 231 29.98 3.37 -2.73
N PHE A 232 29.16 3.34 -3.79
CA PHE A 232 28.33 4.46 -4.22
C PHE A 232 27.37 4.90 -3.11
N GLU A 233 26.63 3.96 -2.50
CA GLU A 233 25.77 4.22 -1.35
C GLU A 233 26.51 4.95 -0.22
N LEU A 234 27.70 4.45 0.16
CA LEU A 234 28.53 5.08 1.20
C LEU A 234 29.00 6.50 0.83
N CYS A 235 29.33 6.73 -0.44
CA CYS A 235 29.68 8.06 -0.93
C CYS A 235 28.50 9.04 -0.82
N LEU A 236 27.28 8.59 -1.16
CA LEU A 236 26.08 9.41 -0.99
C LEU A 236 25.79 9.73 0.47
N GLU A 237 25.93 8.74 1.37
CA GLU A 237 25.76 8.95 2.82
C GLU A 237 26.73 10.01 3.34
N GLU A 238 28.02 9.88 3.05
CA GLU A 238 29.05 10.83 3.47
C GLU A 238 28.76 12.24 2.95
N ARG A 239 28.37 12.34 1.68
CA ARG A 239 28.00 13.62 1.05
C ARG A 239 26.78 14.25 1.73
N ALA A 240 25.77 13.43 2.03
CA ALA A 240 24.50 13.85 2.63
C ALA A 240 24.65 14.36 4.07
N LYS A 241 25.66 13.92 4.83
CA LYS A 241 25.91 14.36 6.23
C LYS A 241 25.93 15.89 6.36
N SER A 242 26.61 16.57 5.43
CA SER A 242 26.74 18.03 5.42
C SER A 242 25.45 18.79 5.06
N LYS A 243 24.45 18.11 4.49
CA LYS A 243 23.19 18.71 3.99
C LYS A 243 21.95 18.25 4.75
N GLY A 244 22.17 17.49 5.83
CA GLY A 244 21.10 16.95 6.66
C GLY A 244 20.29 15.87 5.94
N GLY A 245 20.94 14.95 5.23
CA GLY A 245 20.32 13.68 4.82
C GLY A 245 19.89 13.53 3.35
N PHE A 246 20.29 14.44 2.45
CA PHE A 246 20.01 14.30 1.02
C PHE A 246 21.14 14.86 0.15
N VAL A 247 21.14 14.47 -1.13
CA VAL A 247 22.01 15.03 -2.19
C VAL A 247 21.18 15.34 -3.44
N THR A 248 21.68 16.19 -4.33
CA THR A 248 21.03 16.44 -5.62
C THR A 248 21.42 15.38 -6.64
N ARG A 249 20.64 15.22 -7.71
CA ARG A 249 20.99 14.31 -8.81
C ARG A 249 22.39 14.57 -9.36
N LYS A 250 22.73 15.83 -9.60
CA LYS A 250 24.05 16.23 -10.10
C LYS A 250 25.19 15.79 -9.18
N GLU A 251 24.97 15.81 -7.87
CA GLU A 251 25.96 15.32 -6.91
C GLU A 251 26.06 13.81 -6.93
N ALA A 252 24.93 13.10 -7.03
CA ALA A 252 24.93 11.65 -7.20
C ALA A 252 25.67 11.22 -8.47
N ASP A 253 25.44 11.90 -9.60
CA ASP A 253 26.19 11.66 -10.84
C ASP A 253 27.69 11.91 -10.65
N GLY A 254 28.08 12.99 -9.96
CA GLY A 254 29.49 13.28 -9.64
C GLY A 254 30.17 12.21 -8.79
N GLU A 255 29.48 11.65 -7.79
CA GLU A 255 30.00 10.50 -7.01
C GLU A 255 30.06 9.22 -7.87
N GLY A 256 29.10 9.03 -8.78
CA GLY A 256 29.09 7.94 -9.74
C GLY A 256 30.26 7.99 -10.73
N GLU A 257 30.57 9.17 -11.28
CA GLU A 257 31.70 9.39 -12.19
C GLU A 257 33.04 9.00 -11.55
N ILE A 258 33.23 9.35 -10.26
CA ILE A 258 34.42 8.96 -9.47
C ILE A 258 34.55 7.43 -9.36
N LEU A 259 33.42 6.70 -9.39
CA LEU A 259 33.36 5.24 -9.36
C LEU A 259 33.27 4.60 -10.75
N HIS A 260 33.50 5.38 -11.81
CA HIS A 260 33.38 4.96 -13.20
C HIS A 260 31.99 4.40 -13.56
N MET A 261 30.95 4.94 -12.95
CA MET A 261 29.55 4.67 -13.29
C MET A 261 29.09 5.66 -14.36
N THR A 262 28.39 5.16 -15.37
CA THR A 262 27.67 6.03 -16.32
C THR A 262 26.42 6.62 -15.65
N THR A 263 25.82 7.65 -16.25
CA THR A 263 24.53 8.19 -15.77
C THR A 263 23.44 7.12 -15.68
N SER A 264 23.45 6.15 -16.60
CA SER A 264 22.54 4.99 -16.56
C SER A 264 22.84 4.09 -15.37
N ASP A 265 24.12 3.76 -15.13
CA ASP A 265 24.50 2.96 -13.96
C ASP A 265 24.10 3.65 -12.64
N VAL A 266 24.16 4.99 -12.59
CA VAL A 266 23.73 5.79 -11.43
C VAL A 266 22.21 5.71 -11.25
N GLU A 267 21.44 5.86 -12.33
CA GLU A 267 19.98 5.70 -12.26
C GLU A 267 19.60 4.30 -11.75
N ASP A 268 20.18 3.25 -12.34
CA ASP A 268 19.93 1.86 -11.93
C ASP A 268 20.29 1.63 -10.46
N ALA A 269 21.39 2.20 -9.98
CA ALA A 269 21.79 2.12 -8.58
C ALA A 269 20.81 2.85 -7.65
N LEU A 270 20.37 4.05 -8.01
CA LEU A 270 19.38 4.80 -7.22
C LEU A 270 18.02 4.09 -7.20
N THR A 271 17.56 3.57 -8.34
CA THR A 271 16.32 2.78 -8.42
C THR A 271 16.41 1.52 -7.54
N TYR A 272 17.54 0.82 -7.56
CA TYR A 272 17.77 -0.32 -6.68
C TYR A 272 17.68 0.08 -5.20
N LEU A 273 18.44 1.11 -4.79
CA LEU A 273 18.44 1.57 -3.39
C LEU A 273 17.05 2.07 -2.95
N HIS A 274 16.29 2.69 -3.86
CA HIS A 274 14.90 3.11 -3.62
C HIS A 274 13.97 1.92 -3.39
N ASN A 275 14.04 0.90 -4.24
CA ASN A 275 13.20 -0.29 -4.14
C ASN A 275 13.51 -1.10 -2.88
N CYS A 276 14.75 -1.05 -2.38
CA CYS A 276 15.14 -1.63 -1.09
C CYS A 276 14.76 -0.78 0.13
N THR A 277 14.15 0.40 -0.05
CA THR A 277 13.87 1.38 1.01
C THR A 277 15.13 1.87 1.75
N ILE A 278 16.31 1.77 1.13
CA ILE A 278 17.56 2.31 1.72
C ILE A 278 17.57 3.83 1.57
N ILE A 279 17.11 4.32 0.41
CA ILE A 279 16.95 5.74 0.09
C ILE A 279 15.53 5.99 -0.42
N LEU A 280 15.17 7.27 -0.57
CA LEU A 280 14.00 7.69 -1.35
C LEU A 280 14.43 8.59 -2.51
N TYR A 281 14.05 8.21 -3.74
CA TYR A 281 14.38 8.94 -4.95
C TYR A 281 13.18 8.91 -5.90
N TYR A 282 12.72 10.10 -6.30
CA TYR A 282 11.58 10.31 -7.18
C TYR A 282 12.05 11.17 -8.35
N SER A 283 12.46 10.53 -9.45
CA SER A 283 13.11 11.18 -10.59
C SER A 283 12.20 12.16 -11.34
N ASP A 284 10.89 12.10 -11.14
CA ASP A 284 9.92 12.98 -11.77
C ASP A 284 9.61 14.26 -10.97
N ILE A 285 10.27 14.47 -9.82
CA ILE A 285 10.10 15.66 -8.99
C ILE A 285 11.33 16.56 -9.09
N GLU A 286 11.11 17.82 -9.45
CA GLU A 286 12.17 18.83 -9.56
C GLU A 286 12.27 19.74 -8.32
N PRO A 287 13.48 20.15 -7.90
CA PRO A 287 14.77 19.60 -8.34
C PRO A 287 14.93 18.13 -7.95
N GLN A 288 15.57 17.30 -8.77
CA GLN A 288 15.75 15.88 -8.43
C GLN A 288 16.63 15.68 -7.18
N LEU A 289 16.01 15.29 -6.06
CA LEU A 289 16.67 15.03 -4.79
C LEU A 289 16.69 13.54 -4.46
N VAL A 290 17.84 13.10 -3.96
CA VAL A 290 18.08 11.76 -3.43
C VAL A 290 18.12 11.84 -1.91
N PHE A 291 17.07 11.37 -1.24
CA PHE A 291 17.00 11.32 0.22
C PHE A 291 17.70 10.07 0.72
N VAL A 292 18.98 10.22 1.06
CA VAL A 292 19.81 9.15 1.64
C VAL A 292 19.35 8.82 3.06
N ASP A 293 18.78 9.80 3.77
CA ASP A 293 18.09 9.60 5.04
C ASP A 293 16.58 9.89 4.88
N PRO A 294 15.74 8.85 4.67
CA PRO A 294 14.28 8.99 4.61
C PRO A 294 13.66 9.66 5.83
N GLN A 295 14.34 9.64 6.99
CA GLN A 295 13.87 10.26 8.23
C GLN A 295 13.64 11.77 8.05
N LYS A 296 14.33 12.42 7.12
CA LYS A 296 14.14 13.85 6.83
C LYS A 296 12.68 14.15 6.43
N ILE A 297 12.09 13.33 5.57
CA ILE A 297 10.69 13.45 5.13
C ILE A 297 9.74 13.16 6.30
N LEU A 298 10.02 12.09 7.05
CA LEU A 298 9.21 11.69 8.20
C LEU A 298 9.22 12.73 9.31
N ASN A 299 10.32 13.46 9.51
CA ASN A 299 10.42 14.52 10.51
C ASN A 299 9.51 15.71 10.19
N VAL A 300 9.42 16.12 8.92
CA VAL A 300 8.50 17.18 8.49
C VAL A 300 7.05 16.74 8.70
N LEU A 301 6.70 15.53 8.27
CA LEU A 301 5.37 14.95 8.52
C LEU A 301 5.06 14.87 10.02
N SER A 302 6.04 14.45 10.83
CA SER A 302 5.88 14.32 12.28
C SER A 302 5.56 15.66 12.93
N GLN A 303 6.25 16.74 12.54
CA GLN A 303 5.99 18.08 13.05
C GLN A 303 4.62 18.58 12.61
N LEU A 304 4.23 18.33 11.35
CA LEU A 304 2.91 18.72 10.86
C LEU A 304 1.79 18.01 11.63
N LEU A 305 1.88 16.69 11.78
CA LEU A 305 0.90 15.89 12.52
C LEU A 305 0.88 16.21 14.02
N ALA A 306 2.03 16.56 14.61
CA ALA A 306 2.12 16.97 16.01
C ALA A 306 1.20 18.16 16.34
N LEU A 307 1.01 19.09 15.40
CA LEU A 307 0.12 20.25 15.56
C LEU A 307 -1.34 19.86 15.83
N THR A 308 -1.75 18.61 15.56
CA THR A 308 -3.10 18.12 15.86
C THR A 308 -3.27 17.62 17.30
N TYR A 309 -2.16 17.38 18.01
CA TYR A 309 -2.14 16.74 19.33
C TYR A 309 -1.74 17.70 20.46
N VAL A 310 -0.91 18.71 20.16
CA VAL A 310 -0.32 19.58 21.18
C VAL A 310 -1.13 20.83 21.49
N ASP A 311 -0.87 21.43 22.64
CA ASP A 311 -1.34 22.79 22.97
C ASP A 311 -0.57 23.87 22.20
N MET A 312 -1.13 25.08 22.18
CA MET A 312 -0.60 26.24 21.44
C MET A 312 0.85 26.60 21.87
N ASP A 313 1.12 26.60 23.18
CA ASP A 313 2.44 26.94 23.72
C ASP A 313 3.50 25.93 23.26
N THR A 314 3.15 24.64 23.29
CA THR A 314 4.02 23.57 22.80
C THR A 314 4.21 23.69 21.29
N ALA A 315 3.16 23.97 20.52
CA ALA A 315 3.27 24.19 19.07
C ALA A 315 4.25 25.33 18.75
N GLN A 316 4.16 26.46 19.46
CA GLN A 316 5.05 27.61 19.30
C GLN A 316 6.52 27.30 19.64
N SER A 317 6.80 26.28 20.45
CA SER A 317 8.17 25.87 20.75
C SER A 317 8.92 25.30 19.54
N PHE A 318 8.22 24.78 18.53
CA PHE A 318 8.82 24.25 17.29
C PHE A 318 8.28 24.88 16.00
N VAL A 319 7.18 25.63 16.05
CA VAL A 319 6.67 26.48 14.96
C VAL A 319 6.31 27.86 15.53
N PRO A 320 7.27 28.78 15.76
CA PRO A 320 7.04 30.00 16.54
C PRO A 320 5.89 30.89 16.06
N GLU A 321 5.67 30.96 14.75
CA GLU A 321 4.64 31.80 14.12
C GLU A 321 3.31 31.06 13.86
N ILE A 322 3.11 29.88 14.44
CA ILE A 322 1.85 29.14 14.31
C ILE A 322 0.70 29.92 14.96
N ILE A 323 -0.47 29.92 14.32
CA ILE A 323 -1.71 30.50 14.86
C ILE A 323 -2.76 29.42 15.12
N GLN A 324 -3.67 29.69 16.06
CA GLN A 324 -4.72 28.74 16.46
C GLN A 324 -5.59 28.30 15.28
N GLU A 325 -5.88 29.19 14.32
CA GLU A 325 -6.68 28.86 13.13
C GLU A 325 -6.02 27.78 12.27
N GLU A 326 -4.69 27.80 12.12
CA GLU A 326 -3.95 26.81 11.33
C GLU A 326 -4.00 25.43 11.98
N MET A 327 -3.81 25.37 13.30
CA MET A 327 -3.93 24.12 14.07
C MET A 327 -5.35 23.56 14.02
N THR A 328 -6.36 24.42 14.22
CA THR A 328 -7.77 24.03 14.18
C THR A 328 -8.17 23.55 12.78
N THR A 329 -7.72 24.23 11.73
CA THR A 329 -7.99 23.85 10.34
C THR A 329 -7.37 22.49 10.01
N LEU A 330 -6.13 22.24 10.42
CA LEU A 330 -5.48 20.95 10.22
C LEU A 330 -6.19 19.84 11.01
N LYS A 331 -6.49 20.07 12.28
CA LYS A 331 -7.08 19.06 13.17
C LYS A 331 -8.53 18.70 12.81
N ILE A 332 -9.35 19.69 12.44
CA ILE A 332 -10.78 19.49 12.20
C ILE A 332 -11.08 19.20 10.73
N ARG A 333 -10.37 19.85 9.80
CA ARG A 333 -10.63 19.74 8.36
C ARG A 333 -9.58 18.91 7.62
N GLY A 334 -8.48 18.54 8.28
CA GLY A 334 -7.37 17.87 7.61
C GLY A 334 -6.65 18.79 6.62
N CYS A 335 -6.83 20.11 6.73
CA CYS A 335 -6.37 21.03 5.70
C CYS A 335 -5.19 21.89 6.17
N PHE A 336 -4.23 22.14 5.28
CA PHE A 336 -3.15 23.09 5.49
C PHE A 336 -2.77 23.83 4.20
N LYS A 337 -1.88 24.80 4.32
CA LYS A 337 -1.37 25.63 3.21
C LYS A 337 0.16 25.58 3.22
N GLU A 338 0.80 25.84 2.09
CA GLU A 338 2.27 25.88 2.01
C GLU A 338 2.88 26.85 3.02
N ARG A 339 2.26 28.00 3.24
CA ARG A 339 2.71 29.00 4.23
C ARG A 339 2.89 28.44 5.64
N LEU A 340 2.15 27.39 6.01
CA LEU A 340 2.31 26.72 7.30
C LEU A 340 3.66 26.01 7.37
N LEU A 341 4.02 25.29 6.29
CA LEU A 341 5.31 24.59 6.20
C LEU A 341 6.48 25.57 6.18
N ALA A 342 6.31 26.75 5.56
CA ALA A 342 7.33 27.79 5.56
C ALA A 342 7.69 28.30 6.98
N LYS A 343 6.80 28.11 7.97
CA LYS A 343 7.04 28.46 9.37
C LYS A 343 7.88 27.43 10.12
N PHE A 344 8.20 26.28 9.52
CA PHE A 344 8.96 25.20 10.17
C PHE A 344 10.46 25.52 10.13
N THR A 345 10.84 26.58 10.85
CA THR A 345 12.20 27.13 10.87
C THR A 345 13.06 26.50 11.98
N VAL A 346 12.42 26.01 13.06
CA VAL A 346 13.12 25.36 14.17
C VAL A 346 13.61 23.97 13.74
N ASN A 347 14.83 23.61 14.17
CA ASN A 347 15.53 22.38 13.80
C ASN A 347 15.90 22.24 12.31
N SER A 348 15.77 23.31 11.50
CA SER A 348 16.17 23.32 10.08
C SER A 348 15.66 22.11 9.29
N VAL A 349 14.37 21.78 9.42
CA VAL A 349 13.80 20.60 8.72
C VAL A 349 13.80 20.78 7.20
N PHE A 350 13.70 22.02 6.73
CA PHE A 350 13.93 22.42 5.33
C PHE A 350 15.30 23.07 5.19
N THR A 351 16.12 22.59 4.24
CA THR A 351 17.48 23.07 3.98
C THR A 351 17.82 23.00 2.49
N GLY A 352 18.59 23.96 1.99
CA GLY A 352 19.09 23.96 0.61
C GLY A 352 17.96 23.88 -0.41
N GLU A 353 17.99 22.88 -1.29
CA GLU A 353 16.96 22.64 -2.31
C GLU A 353 15.72 21.92 -1.77
N PHE A 354 15.77 21.33 -0.58
CA PHE A 354 14.61 20.73 0.06
C PHE A 354 13.76 21.83 0.73
N GLN A 355 12.80 22.34 -0.02
CA GLN A 355 11.92 23.44 0.35
C GLN A 355 10.46 22.97 0.51
N PRO A 356 9.58 23.76 1.17
CA PRO A 356 8.17 23.42 1.37
C PRO A 356 7.43 22.94 0.10
N MET A 357 7.60 23.62 -1.03
CA MET A 357 6.96 23.24 -2.28
C MET A 357 7.45 21.87 -2.81
N TYR A 358 8.74 21.57 -2.67
CA TYR A 358 9.26 20.25 -3.04
C TYR A 358 8.57 19.16 -2.22
N PHE A 359 8.45 19.37 -0.91
CA PHE A 359 7.77 18.44 -0.01
C PHE A 359 6.28 18.28 -0.35
N ILE A 360 5.58 19.36 -0.72
CA ILE A 360 4.21 19.27 -1.23
C ILE A 360 4.14 18.41 -2.49
N ASN A 361 5.02 18.65 -3.46
CA ASN A 361 5.07 17.87 -4.70
C ASN A 361 5.34 16.39 -4.43
N LEU A 362 6.25 16.09 -3.50
CA LEU A 362 6.52 14.74 -3.01
C LEU A 362 5.27 14.09 -2.41
N LEU A 363 4.58 14.75 -1.49
CA LEU A 363 3.36 14.21 -0.88
C LEU A 363 2.23 14.01 -1.90
N LYS A 364 2.12 14.89 -2.90
CA LYS A 364 1.15 14.74 -4.01
C LYS A 364 1.47 13.56 -4.91
N LYS A 365 2.76 13.34 -5.21
CA LYS A 365 3.25 12.19 -5.98
C LYS A 365 2.95 10.88 -5.26
N CYS A 366 3.14 10.87 -3.94
CA CYS A 366 2.91 9.72 -3.08
C CYS A 366 1.45 9.53 -2.66
N HIS A 367 0.49 10.31 -3.19
CA HIS A 367 -0.94 10.24 -2.82
C HIS A 367 -1.21 10.40 -1.31
N VAL A 368 -0.36 11.13 -0.60
CA VAL A 368 -0.54 11.45 0.83
C VAL A 368 -1.45 12.66 1.01
N ILE A 369 -1.40 13.62 0.09
CA ILE A 369 -2.24 14.82 0.10
C ILE A 369 -2.97 15.03 -1.22
N ALA A 370 -4.14 15.64 -1.15
CA ALA A 370 -4.88 16.15 -2.30
C ALA A 370 -4.85 17.68 -2.32
N GLU A 371 -4.73 18.27 -3.49
CA GLU A 371 -4.91 19.71 -3.69
C GLU A 371 -6.39 20.03 -3.83
N LEU A 372 -6.92 20.94 -3.02
CA LEU A 372 -8.32 21.37 -3.09
C LEU A 372 -8.42 22.62 -3.97
N GLN A 373 -8.93 22.47 -5.19
CA GLN A 373 -9.02 23.57 -6.16
C GLN A 373 -10.00 24.67 -5.69
N LYS A 374 -9.61 25.94 -5.88
CA LYS A 374 -10.57 27.04 -6.12
C LYS A 374 -10.53 27.41 -7.60
N LYS A 375 -11.57 27.06 -8.37
CA LYS A 375 -11.69 27.44 -9.79
C LYS A 375 -11.87 28.95 -10.01
N SER A 376 -12.04 29.76 -8.97
CA SER A 376 -12.24 31.20 -9.08
C SER A 376 -11.54 31.98 -7.97
N SER A 377 -10.31 32.42 -8.24
CA SER A 377 -9.73 33.71 -7.83
C SER A 377 -8.23 33.66 -7.99
N GLN A 378 -7.62 34.79 -8.35
CA GLN A 378 -6.19 35.02 -8.47
C GLN A 378 -5.43 34.94 -7.12
N THR A 379 -5.92 34.14 -6.16
CA THR A 379 -5.32 33.99 -4.83
C THR A 379 -4.32 32.83 -4.85
N ARG A 380 -3.06 33.13 -4.55
CA ARG A 380 -1.92 32.20 -4.48
C ARG A 380 -1.98 31.17 -3.34
N ASP A 381 -3.09 31.08 -2.60
CA ASP A 381 -3.11 30.38 -1.31
C ASP A 381 -3.83 29.02 -1.41
N VAL A 382 -3.17 28.09 -2.10
CA VAL A 382 -3.62 26.72 -2.35
C VAL A 382 -3.80 25.95 -1.03
N LYS A 383 -4.95 25.29 -0.87
CA LYS A 383 -5.23 24.42 0.27
C LYS A 383 -4.97 22.96 -0.09
N TYR A 384 -4.32 22.24 0.83
CA TYR A 384 -4.02 20.83 0.71
C TYR A 384 -4.75 20.05 1.80
N PHE A 385 -5.30 18.89 1.44
CA PHE A 385 -5.99 17.97 2.32
C PHE A 385 -5.11 16.78 2.68
N LEU A 386 -4.97 16.49 3.98
CA LEU A 386 -4.21 15.42 4.59
C LEU A 386 -5.16 14.58 5.48
N PRO A 387 -5.68 13.44 4.99
CA PRO A 387 -6.63 12.62 5.74
C PRO A 387 -6.10 12.15 7.11
N SER A 388 -4.82 11.77 7.18
CA SER A 388 -4.22 11.23 8.42
C SER A 388 -4.12 12.23 9.58
N ALA A 389 -4.31 13.54 9.32
CA ALA A 389 -4.38 14.56 10.36
C ALA A 389 -5.76 14.63 11.06
N LEU A 390 -6.79 14.04 10.45
CA LEU A 390 -8.15 14.07 10.99
C LEU A 390 -8.27 13.21 12.24
N ARG A 391 -9.34 13.44 13.01
CA ARG A 391 -9.77 12.60 14.13
C ARG A 391 -10.45 11.32 13.65
N SER A 392 -10.57 10.34 14.54
CA SER A 392 -11.29 9.09 14.27
C SER A 392 -12.79 9.29 14.07
N TYR A 393 -13.40 8.43 13.27
CA TYR A 393 -14.81 8.41 12.94
C TYR A 393 -15.66 8.15 14.18
N ASN A 394 -16.78 8.87 14.27
CA ASN A 394 -17.69 8.87 15.41
C ASN A 394 -19.06 8.26 15.09
N ASN A 395 -19.18 7.50 14.00
CA ASN A 395 -20.44 6.89 13.56
C ASN A 395 -21.55 7.91 13.22
N SER A 396 -21.18 9.11 12.78
CA SER A 396 -22.13 10.20 12.49
C SER A 396 -22.68 10.22 11.06
N PHE A 397 -22.18 9.41 10.13
CA PHE A 397 -22.66 9.44 8.75
C PHE A 397 -24.08 8.89 8.61
N GLU A 398 -24.74 9.34 7.55
CA GLU A 398 -26.08 8.91 7.19
C GLU A 398 -26.13 7.39 6.94
N LYS A 399 -27.28 6.79 7.26
CA LYS A 399 -27.54 5.39 6.93
C LYS A 399 -27.79 5.24 5.43
N SER A 400 -27.50 4.05 4.90
CA SER A 400 -27.81 3.73 3.51
C SER A 400 -29.30 3.94 3.22
N PRO A 401 -29.65 4.52 2.04
CA PRO A 401 -31.02 4.56 1.57
C PRO A 401 -31.66 3.17 1.57
N PRO A 402 -32.98 3.05 1.81
CA PRO A 402 -33.64 1.73 1.91
C PRO A 402 -33.63 0.96 0.59
N ASP A 403 -33.51 1.66 -0.55
CA ASP A 403 -33.53 1.09 -1.89
C ASP A 403 -32.17 0.49 -2.33
N ARG A 404 -31.13 0.58 -1.49
CA ARG A 404 -29.81 -0.01 -1.74
C ARG A 404 -29.08 -0.40 -0.45
N LYS A 405 -28.30 -1.48 -0.50
CA LYS A 405 -27.45 -1.90 0.63
C LYS A 405 -26.03 -1.36 0.50
N PRO A 406 -25.31 -1.11 1.60
CA PRO A 406 -23.90 -0.71 1.54
C PRO A 406 -23.07 -1.76 0.82
N LEU A 407 -22.19 -1.31 -0.09
CA LEU A 407 -21.22 -2.16 -0.75
C LEU A 407 -20.01 -2.37 0.16
N ARG A 408 -19.44 -3.56 0.23
CA ARG A 408 -18.26 -3.86 1.05
C ARG A 408 -17.11 -4.39 0.20
N PHE A 409 -15.91 -3.91 0.48
CA PHE A 409 -14.67 -4.41 -0.09
C PHE A 409 -13.90 -5.15 1.00
N VAL A 410 -13.61 -6.44 0.74
CA VAL A 410 -13.00 -7.37 1.69
C VAL A 410 -11.79 -8.05 1.06
N TRP A 411 -10.75 -8.30 1.85
CA TRP A 411 -9.58 -9.04 1.40
C TRP A 411 -9.69 -10.50 1.83
N ARG A 412 -9.36 -11.42 0.92
CA ARG A 412 -9.35 -12.86 1.15
C ARG A 412 -8.15 -13.53 0.52
N LYS A 413 -7.42 -14.34 1.27
CA LYS A 413 -6.22 -15.03 0.78
C LYS A 413 -6.32 -16.55 0.90
N GLU A 414 -5.70 -17.26 -0.05
CA GLU A 414 -5.68 -18.73 -0.11
C GLU A 414 -4.83 -19.33 1.03
N GLU A 415 -5.35 -20.38 1.66
CA GLU A 415 -4.53 -21.32 2.43
C GLU A 415 -3.90 -22.32 1.45
N GLU A 416 -2.58 -22.46 1.46
CA GLU A 416 -1.88 -23.41 0.56
C GLU A 416 -2.34 -24.87 0.75
N ASP A 417 -2.91 -25.19 1.92
CA ASP A 417 -3.31 -26.54 2.33
C ASP A 417 -4.84 -26.79 2.26
N ASP A 418 -5.65 -25.76 1.95
CA ASP A 418 -7.12 -25.84 1.88
C ASP A 418 -7.68 -24.95 0.74
N GLU A 419 -8.67 -25.42 -0.02
CA GLU A 419 -9.35 -24.60 -1.07
C GLU A 419 -10.15 -23.40 -0.50
N GLU A 420 -10.08 -23.15 0.81
CA GLU A 420 -10.84 -22.13 1.52
C GLU A 420 -10.03 -20.85 1.76
N LYS A 421 -10.39 -19.75 1.06
CA LYS A 421 -9.77 -18.44 1.32
C LYS A 421 -10.28 -17.82 2.63
N VAL A 422 -9.36 -17.36 3.47
CA VAL A 422 -9.63 -16.71 4.77
C VAL A 422 -9.72 -15.19 4.62
N PHE A 423 -10.60 -14.54 5.40
CA PHE A 423 -10.70 -13.09 5.46
C PHE A 423 -9.58 -12.46 6.27
N VAL A 424 -8.99 -11.40 5.76
CA VAL A 424 -7.94 -10.62 6.43
C VAL A 424 -8.38 -9.16 6.59
N ASN A 425 -7.73 -8.43 7.50
CA ASN A 425 -8.05 -7.03 7.74
C ASN A 425 -7.68 -6.14 6.53
N VAL A 426 -8.31 -4.96 6.46
CA VAL A 426 -8.00 -3.92 5.48
C VAL A 426 -6.50 -3.59 5.56
N PRO A 427 -5.76 -3.64 4.44
CA PRO A 427 -4.34 -3.36 4.41
C PRO A 427 -4.01 -1.97 4.98
N GLN A 428 -2.95 -1.92 5.77
CA GLN A 428 -2.47 -0.71 6.40
C GLN A 428 -2.10 0.36 5.35
N GLY A 429 -2.55 1.59 5.58
CA GLY A 429 -2.28 2.74 4.70
C GLY A 429 -3.16 2.87 3.46
N ILE A 430 -3.93 1.85 3.07
CA ILE A 430 -4.71 1.91 1.82
C ILE A 430 -5.83 2.97 1.85
N PHE A 431 -6.46 3.16 3.02
CA PHE A 431 -7.63 4.04 3.16
C PHE A 431 -7.36 5.51 2.80
N PRO A 432 -6.35 6.21 3.38
CA PRO A 432 -6.07 7.60 3.00
C PRO A 432 -5.71 7.73 1.51
N LEU A 433 -5.03 6.74 0.92
CA LEU A 433 -4.69 6.74 -0.50
C LEU A 433 -5.95 6.70 -1.37
N ILE A 434 -6.94 5.87 -1.01
CA ILE A 434 -8.23 5.80 -1.73
C ILE A 434 -8.90 7.17 -1.75
N ILE A 435 -8.96 7.86 -0.60
CA ILE A 435 -9.61 9.17 -0.52
C ILE A 435 -8.87 10.22 -1.35
N VAL A 436 -7.53 10.26 -1.25
CA VAL A 436 -6.71 11.22 -2.02
C VAL A 436 -6.81 10.95 -3.52
N ARG A 437 -6.80 9.69 -3.95
CA ARG A 437 -6.96 9.32 -5.37
C ARG A 437 -8.34 9.65 -5.90
N LEU A 438 -9.41 9.41 -5.15
CA LEU A 438 -10.76 9.83 -5.53
C LEU A 438 -10.83 11.35 -5.75
N LEU A 439 -10.20 12.16 -4.89
CA LEU A 439 -10.16 13.62 -5.06
C LEU A 439 -9.33 14.08 -6.27
N LYS A 440 -8.45 13.23 -6.80
CA LYS A 440 -7.64 13.47 -8.00
C LYS A 440 -8.26 12.84 -9.26
N GLU A 441 -9.43 12.22 -9.17
CA GLU A 441 -10.06 11.55 -10.30
C GLU A 441 -10.43 12.55 -11.40
N GLU A 442 -10.15 12.18 -12.64
CA GLU A 442 -10.40 13.03 -13.82
C GLU A 442 -11.65 12.59 -14.58
N GLU A 443 -12.09 11.35 -14.41
CA GLU A 443 -13.29 10.79 -15.06
C GLU A 443 -14.60 11.35 -14.50
N CYS A 444 -14.58 11.85 -13.26
CA CYS A 444 -15.74 12.43 -12.60
C CYS A 444 -15.32 13.59 -11.69
N VAL A 445 -16.28 14.41 -11.27
CA VAL A 445 -16.01 15.48 -10.31
C VAL A 445 -16.20 14.93 -8.91
N VAL A 446 -15.12 14.91 -8.13
CA VAL A 446 -15.14 14.51 -6.71
C VAL A 446 -14.70 15.69 -5.86
N ARG A 447 -15.43 15.95 -4.77
CA ARG A 447 -15.06 16.96 -3.76
C ARG A 447 -15.31 16.44 -2.36
N LEU A 448 -14.64 17.03 -1.39
CA LEU A 448 -15.04 16.87 0.01
C LEU A 448 -16.43 17.49 0.22
N SER A 449 -17.28 16.84 1.00
CA SER A 449 -18.44 17.49 1.60
C SER A 449 -17.95 18.60 2.54
N ASN A 450 -18.41 19.85 2.33
CA ASN A 450 -18.05 21.05 3.09
C ASN A 450 -16.56 21.47 3.07
N PRO A 451 -15.97 21.81 1.90
CA PRO A 451 -14.57 22.21 1.84
C PRO A 451 -14.32 23.64 2.37
N ASP A 452 -15.28 24.58 2.30
CA ASP A 452 -14.97 26.00 2.51
C ASP A 452 -15.92 26.89 3.37
N ASP A 453 -17.22 26.65 3.61
CA ASP A 453 -18.13 27.75 4.07
C ASP A 453 -18.82 27.63 5.46
N ALA A 454 -18.39 26.71 6.33
CA ALA A 454 -19.13 26.38 7.56
C ALA A 454 -18.70 27.10 8.86
N PHE A 455 -18.18 28.33 8.81
CA PHE A 455 -17.96 29.15 10.02
C PHE A 455 -18.84 30.39 10.14
N ASP A 456 -19.54 30.79 9.06
CA ASP A 456 -20.37 32.01 9.08
C ASP A 456 -21.85 31.77 9.43
N SER A 457 -22.31 30.52 9.53
CA SER A 457 -23.65 30.24 10.05
C SER A 457 -23.60 29.94 11.56
N ASN A 458 -23.65 30.99 12.38
CA ASN A 458 -24.03 30.91 13.80
C ASN A 458 -25.53 30.52 13.98
N ASP A 459 -26.06 29.65 13.12
CA ASP A 459 -27.42 29.15 13.17
C ASP A 459 -27.45 27.82 13.93
N PRO A 460 -27.81 27.79 15.22
CA PRO A 460 -27.91 26.56 16.00
C PRO A 460 -29.01 25.61 15.52
N SER A 461 -29.83 25.99 14.53
CA SER A 461 -30.85 25.14 13.91
C SER A 461 -30.36 24.34 12.69
N LYS A 462 -29.14 24.61 12.19
CA LYS A 462 -28.48 23.84 11.13
C LYS A 462 -27.09 23.39 11.58
N PRO A 463 -26.97 22.22 12.22
CA PRO A 463 -25.64 21.69 12.48
C PRO A 463 -24.97 21.44 11.11
N ASN A 464 -23.77 21.98 10.91
CA ASN A 464 -22.93 21.68 9.76
C ASN A 464 -22.52 20.20 9.84
N ASP A 465 -23.39 19.31 9.34
CA ASP A 465 -23.56 17.97 9.93
C ASP A 465 -22.70 16.83 9.35
N VAL A 466 -21.77 17.12 8.44
CA VAL A 466 -20.91 16.08 7.86
C VAL A 466 -19.45 16.51 7.88
N SER A 467 -18.69 15.94 8.83
CA SER A 467 -17.24 16.13 8.99
C SER A 467 -16.46 15.05 8.24
N GLN A 468 -15.22 15.36 7.85
CA GLN A 468 -14.26 14.34 7.42
C GLN A 468 -13.62 13.68 8.64
N PHE A 469 -13.25 12.40 8.52
CA PHE A 469 -12.57 11.64 9.56
C PHE A 469 -11.38 10.85 8.97
N ARG A 470 -10.49 10.38 9.83
CA ARG A 470 -9.28 9.67 9.44
C ARG A 470 -9.59 8.35 8.72
N ASP A 471 -10.58 7.64 9.25
CA ASP A 471 -11.06 6.31 8.84
C ASP A 471 -12.45 6.36 8.20
N ALA A 472 -12.98 7.56 7.91
CA ALA A 472 -14.23 7.73 7.18
C ALA A 472 -14.28 9.07 6.43
N ALA A 473 -14.68 9.05 5.17
CA ALA A 473 -14.79 10.26 4.35
C ALA A 473 -16.20 10.45 3.79
N SER A 474 -16.58 11.71 3.61
CA SER A 474 -17.80 12.10 2.90
C SER A 474 -17.44 12.93 1.68
N LEU A 475 -17.77 12.40 0.51
CA LEU A 475 -17.45 13.00 -0.77
C LEU A 475 -18.73 13.38 -1.51
N LEU A 476 -18.68 14.47 -2.27
CA LEU A 476 -19.66 14.85 -3.26
C LEU A 476 -19.15 14.41 -4.63
N ILE A 477 -19.98 13.71 -5.40
CA ILE A 477 -19.62 13.13 -6.70
C ILE A 477 -20.59 13.56 -7.80
N SER A 478 -20.07 13.78 -9.00
CA SER A 478 -20.85 13.90 -10.23
C SER A 478 -20.12 13.21 -11.37
N PHE A 479 -20.83 12.31 -12.06
CA PHE A 479 -20.35 11.68 -13.30
C PHE A 479 -20.52 12.56 -14.54
N ASP A 480 -21.13 13.75 -14.39
CA ASP A 480 -21.13 14.79 -15.41
C ASP A 480 -20.03 15.80 -15.08
N LYS A 481 -19.00 15.87 -15.94
CA LYS A 481 -17.85 16.76 -15.78
C LYS A 481 -18.18 18.24 -15.93
N SER A 482 -19.32 18.57 -16.55
CA SER A 482 -19.79 19.95 -16.67
C SER A 482 -20.33 20.50 -15.35
N ILE A 483 -20.76 19.62 -14.43
CA ILE A 483 -21.27 20.01 -13.13
C ILE A 483 -20.10 20.46 -12.25
N THR A 484 -20.10 21.74 -11.93
CA THR A 484 -19.11 22.34 -11.04
C THR A 484 -19.52 22.28 -9.58
N ASP A 485 -20.68 21.75 -9.22
CA ASP A 485 -21.11 21.59 -7.83
C ASP A 485 -21.89 20.26 -7.67
N PRO A 486 -21.19 19.15 -7.38
CA PRO A 486 -21.84 17.85 -7.23
C PRO A 486 -22.72 17.81 -5.97
N HIS A 487 -23.87 17.13 -6.05
CA HIS A 487 -24.82 16.99 -4.93
C HIS A 487 -25.04 15.54 -4.50
N GLU A 488 -24.61 14.56 -5.29
CA GLU A 488 -24.69 13.15 -4.90
C GLU A 488 -23.60 12.85 -3.89
N ARG A 489 -23.95 12.17 -2.80
CA ARG A 489 -23.01 11.95 -1.70
C ARG A 489 -22.55 10.50 -1.63
N LEU A 490 -21.26 10.33 -1.42
CA LEU A 490 -20.55 9.08 -1.27
C LEU A 490 -19.85 9.06 0.08
N TYR A 491 -20.21 8.12 0.94
CA TYR A 491 -19.50 7.85 2.18
C TYR A 491 -18.64 6.61 2.02
N ILE A 492 -17.40 6.69 2.47
CA ILE A 492 -16.45 5.57 2.47
C ILE A 492 -15.92 5.44 3.88
N ILE A 493 -16.07 4.25 4.48
CA ILE A 493 -15.76 3.99 5.90
C ILE A 493 -14.85 2.78 6.00
N ASN A 494 -13.75 2.89 6.75
CA ASN A 494 -12.87 1.78 7.08
C ASN A 494 -13.30 1.15 8.41
N TRP A 495 -13.90 -0.05 8.35
CA TRP A 495 -14.33 -0.82 9.52
C TRP A 495 -13.27 -1.81 10.02
N GLU A 496 -11.99 -1.62 9.67
CA GLU A 496 -10.85 -2.52 9.96
C GLU A 496 -10.89 -3.85 9.21
N LYS A 497 -12.04 -4.52 9.13
CA LYS A 497 -12.21 -5.80 8.42
C LYS A 497 -12.67 -5.64 6.97
N HIS A 498 -13.20 -4.47 6.62
CA HIS A 498 -13.66 -4.15 5.28
C HIS A 498 -13.75 -2.64 5.09
N ILE A 499 -13.77 -2.21 3.82
CA ILE A 499 -14.16 -0.86 3.44
C ILE A 499 -15.63 -0.89 3.06
N GLU A 500 -16.46 -0.08 3.71
CA GLU A 500 -17.88 0.05 3.41
C GLU A 500 -18.14 1.32 2.62
N VAL A 501 -18.99 1.20 1.59
CA VAL A 501 -19.38 2.30 0.70
C VAL A 501 -20.88 2.48 0.75
N ILE A 502 -21.29 3.70 1.09
CA ILE A 502 -22.69 4.13 1.12
C ILE A 502 -22.86 5.28 0.13
N PHE A 503 -23.83 5.16 -0.78
CA PHE A 503 -24.07 6.16 -1.81
C PHE A 503 -25.52 6.65 -1.75
N THR A 504 -25.74 7.95 -1.59
CA THR A 504 -27.09 8.53 -1.45
C THR A 504 -27.61 9.20 -2.73
N GLY A 505 -26.82 9.17 -3.81
CA GLY A 505 -27.23 9.69 -5.12
C GLY A 505 -28.21 8.80 -5.88
N LYS A 506 -28.39 9.10 -7.17
CA LYS A 506 -29.32 8.35 -8.03
C LYS A 506 -28.93 6.88 -8.12
N LYS A 507 -29.91 5.97 -7.96
CA LYS A 507 -29.68 4.51 -7.97
C LYS A 507 -28.99 4.01 -9.25
N GLU A 508 -29.29 4.62 -10.38
CA GLU A 508 -28.68 4.33 -11.68
C GLU A 508 -27.16 4.60 -11.76
N HIS A 509 -26.61 5.38 -10.83
CA HIS A 509 -25.18 5.65 -10.75
C HIS A 509 -24.42 4.65 -9.87
N CYS A 510 -25.10 3.77 -9.12
CA CYS A 510 -24.46 2.75 -8.29
C CYS A 510 -23.40 1.91 -9.04
N PRO A 511 -23.62 1.43 -10.28
CA PRO A 511 -22.59 0.68 -11.01
C PRO A 511 -21.33 1.52 -11.29
N LYS A 512 -21.50 2.80 -11.65
CA LYS A 512 -20.38 3.72 -11.89
C LYS A 512 -19.57 3.97 -10.63
N VAL A 513 -20.24 4.12 -9.48
CA VAL A 513 -19.58 4.26 -8.17
C VAL A 513 -18.78 3.00 -7.82
N ASN A 514 -19.37 1.82 -8.01
CA ASN A 514 -18.67 0.55 -7.77
C ASN A 514 -17.39 0.45 -8.61
N THR A 515 -17.50 0.66 -9.94
CA THR A 515 -16.36 0.63 -10.85
C THR A 515 -15.27 1.64 -10.45
N LEU A 516 -15.67 2.88 -10.13
CA LEU A 516 -14.74 3.93 -9.70
C LEU A 516 -14.00 3.54 -8.42
N VAL A 517 -14.72 3.14 -7.37
CA VAL A 517 -14.11 2.81 -6.08
C VAL A 517 -13.22 1.58 -6.21
N LEU A 518 -13.65 0.55 -6.95
CA LEU A 518 -12.84 -0.65 -7.20
C LEU A 518 -11.53 -0.30 -7.93
N LYS A 519 -11.60 0.51 -9.00
CA LYS A 519 -10.42 1.01 -9.72
C LYS A 519 -9.46 1.72 -8.75
N VAL A 520 -9.97 2.67 -7.96
CA VAL A 520 -9.14 3.44 -7.04
C VAL A 520 -8.53 2.56 -5.93
N ILE A 521 -9.26 1.58 -5.39
CA ILE A 521 -8.69 0.62 -4.43
C ILE A 521 -7.54 -0.16 -5.07
N ASN A 522 -7.71 -0.65 -6.30
CA ASN A 522 -6.68 -1.41 -7.00
C ASN A 522 -5.41 -0.58 -7.24
N ASP A 523 -5.58 0.65 -7.69
CA ASP A 523 -4.45 1.56 -7.90
C ASP A 523 -3.75 1.91 -6.58
N SER A 524 -4.53 2.08 -5.51
CA SER A 524 -4.00 2.36 -4.16
C SER A 524 -3.24 1.15 -3.62
N ALA A 525 -3.75 -0.07 -3.82
CA ALA A 525 -3.08 -1.31 -3.44
C ALA A 525 -1.73 -1.47 -4.15
N ASN A 526 -1.65 -1.09 -5.43
CA ASN A 526 -0.39 -1.12 -6.18
C ASN A 526 0.66 -0.15 -5.61
N ASP A 527 0.28 1.06 -5.19
CA ASP A 527 1.20 2.07 -4.64
C ASP A 527 1.92 1.61 -3.36
N ILE A 528 1.29 0.71 -2.60
CA ILE A 528 1.79 0.18 -1.31
C ILE A 528 2.05 -1.34 -1.39
N ASN A 529 2.27 -1.88 -2.58
CA ASN A 529 2.67 -3.26 -2.84
C ASN A 529 1.74 -4.33 -2.23
N ILE A 530 0.42 -4.14 -2.34
CA ILE A 530 -0.60 -5.11 -1.93
C ILE A 530 -1.11 -5.91 -3.13
N LEU A 531 -1.42 -7.19 -2.92
CA LEU A 531 -2.00 -8.08 -3.93
C LEU A 531 -3.47 -7.76 -4.16
N VAL A 532 -3.82 -7.49 -5.43
CA VAL A 532 -5.17 -7.09 -5.84
C VAL A 532 -6.10 -8.29 -6.00
N GLU A 533 -5.56 -9.47 -6.32
CA GLU A 533 -6.34 -10.72 -6.48
C GLU A 533 -7.08 -11.17 -5.20
N ASP A 534 -6.62 -10.68 -4.05
CA ASP A 534 -7.23 -10.95 -2.75
C ASP A 534 -8.47 -10.04 -2.52
N LEU A 535 -8.65 -8.97 -3.28
CA LEU A 535 -9.78 -8.04 -3.14
C LEU A 535 -11.07 -8.63 -3.69
N ASN A 536 -12.13 -8.59 -2.89
CA ASN A 536 -13.45 -9.09 -3.25
C ASN A 536 -14.53 -8.05 -2.94
N VAL A 537 -15.55 -8.00 -3.79
CA VAL A 537 -16.77 -7.21 -3.57
C VAL A 537 -17.80 -8.08 -2.85
N ALA A 538 -18.40 -7.53 -1.81
CA ALA A 538 -19.24 -8.26 -0.89
C ALA A 538 -20.37 -7.42 -0.28
N PHE A 539 -21.26 -8.09 0.43
CA PHE A 539 -22.30 -7.50 1.26
C PHE A 539 -22.31 -8.16 2.64
N ALA A 540 -22.95 -7.50 3.62
CA ALA A 540 -23.29 -8.14 4.88
C ALA A 540 -24.13 -9.41 4.64
N CYS A 541 -23.80 -10.51 5.31
CA CYS A 541 -24.61 -11.70 5.24
C CYS A 541 -25.93 -11.52 6.01
N GLN A 542 -27.05 -11.88 5.37
CA GLN A 542 -28.39 -11.75 5.95
C GLN A 542 -28.65 -12.74 7.10
N ARG A 543 -27.91 -13.87 7.14
CA ARG A 543 -28.03 -14.88 8.21
C ARG A 543 -27.10 -14.60 9.38
N ASP A 544 -25.99 -13.94 9.13
CA ASP A 544 -24.95 -13.62 10.11
C ASP A 544 -24.25 -12.33 9.69
N GLU A 545 -24.60 -11.21 10.33
CA GLU A 545 -24.06 -9.88 9.99
C GLU A 545 -22.54 -9.78 10.18
N SER A 546 -21.92 -10.70 10.93
CA SER A 546 -20.47 -10.78 11.12
C SER A 546 -19.73 -11.42 9.92
N LYS A 547 -20.48 -11.98 8.96
CA LYS A 547 -19.97 -12.65 7.77
C LYS A 547 -20.31 -11.85 6.50
N TYR A 548 -19.69 -12.26 5.40
CA TYR A 548 -19.81 -11.60 4.11
C TYR A 548 -20.38 -12.54 3.05
N CYS A 549 -21.33 -12.06 2.26
CA CYS A 549 -21.73 -12.70 1.00
C CYS A 549 -20.85 -12.13 -0.12
N ILE A 550 -19.95 -12.93 -0.68
CA ILE A 550 -19.08 -12.52 -1.79
C ILE A 550 -19.86 -12.59 -3.09
N VAL A 551 -19.81 -11.52 -3.88
CA VAL A 551 -20.46 -11.47 -5.18
C VAL A 551 -19.53 -12.12 -6.21
N GLN A 552 -19.99 -13.19 -6.85
CA GLN A 552 -19.27 -13.90 -7.90
C GLN A 552 -20.20 -14.13 -9.09
N LYS A 553 -19.87 -13.51 -10.24
CA LYS A 553 -20.68 -13.58 -11.46
C LYS A 553 -22.14 -13.14 -11.19
N GLU A 554 -23.06 -14.10 -11.09
CA GLU A 554 -24.50 -13.92 -10.98
C GLU A 554 -25.05 -14.35 -9.60
N GLU A 555 -24.18 -14.75 -8.67
CA GLU A 555 -24.60 -15.22 -7.34
C GLU A 555 -23.79 -14.53 -6.24
N ALA A 556 -24.37 -14.51 -5.04
CA ALA A 556 -23.65 -14.12 -3.84
C ALA A 556 -23.57 -15.31 -2.90
N VAL A 557 -22.36 -15.68 -2.50
CA VAL A 557 -22.11 -16.87 -1.67
C VAL A 557 -21.52 -16.43 -0.35
N CYS A 558 -22.16 -16.84 0.75
CA CYS A 558 -21.60 -16.75 2.08
C CYS A 558 -20.98 -18.08 2.46
N ARG A 559 -19.65 -18.09 2.63
CA ARG A 559 -18.90 -19.25 3.10
C ARG A 559 -18.92 -19.36 4.63
N SER A 560 -20.09 -19.19 5.23
CA SER A 560 -20.30 -19.59 6.63
C SER A 560 -20.27 -21.12 6.74
N THR A 561 -20.30 -21.65 7.96
CA THR A 561 -20.56 -23.08 8.20
C THR A 561 -22.00 -23.26 8.69
N PRO A 562 -22.92 -23.84 7.89
CA PRO A 562 -22.75 -24.32 6.51
C PRO A 562 -22.75 -23.18 5.47
N THR A 563 -22.10 -23.43 4.34
CA THR A 563 -22.03 -22.47 3.22
C THR A 563 -23.40 -22.35 2.58
N HIS A 564 -23.78 -21.14 2.16
CA HIS A 564 -25.06 -20.90 1.53
C HIS A 564 -25.03 -19.75 0.53
N THR A 565 -25.89 -19.83 -0.47
CA THR A 565 -26.18 -18.73 -1.39
C THR A 565 -27.08 -17.71 -0.68
N CYS A 566 -26.75 -16.43 -0.80
CA CYS A 566 -27.53 -15.32 -0.28
C CYS A 566 -28.48 -14.82 -1.38
N PRO A 567 -29.81 -14.90 -1.20
CA PRO A 567 -30.74 -14.32 -2.15
C PRO A 567 -30.64 -12.79 -2.09
N LEU A 568 -30.15 -12.20 -3.17
CA LEU A 568 -29.97 -10.76 -3.30
C LEU A 568 -31.10 -10.16 -4.14
N ASP A 569 -31.73 -9.11 -3.63
CA ASP A 569 -32.76 -8.34 -4.34
C ASP A 569 -32.15 -7.13 -5.10
N ASP A 570 -33.01 -6.30 -5.70
CA ASP A 570 -32.62 -5.12 -6.48
C ASP A 570 -31.87 -4.06 -5.65
N SER A 571 -31.93 -4.09 -4.32
CA SER A 571 -31.16 -3.21 -3.44
C SER A 571 -29.67 -3.60 -3.35
N TYR A 572 -29.32 -4.82 -3.75
CA TYR A 572 -27.94 -5.27 -3.84
C TYR A 572 -27.44 -5.22 -5.29
N TRP A 573 -28.25 -5.67 -6.24
CA TRP A 573 -27.84 -5.76 -7.65
C TRP A 573 -27.69 -4.41 -8.35
N CYS A 574 -28.20 -3.33 -7.77
CA CYS A 574 -28.04 -1.99 -8.34
C CYS A 574 -26.58 -1.53 -8.45
N TRP A 575 -25.66 -2.14 -7.70
CA TRP A 575 -24.22 -1.86 -7.79
C TRP A 575 -23.54 -2.48 -9.02
N PHE A 576 -24.29 -3.22 -9.84
CA PHE A 576 -23.76 -3.94 -11.00
C PHE A 576 -24.60 -3.62 -12.25
N ASN A 577 -23.97 -3.59 -13.43
CA ASN A 577 -24.67 -3.34 -14.67
C ASN A 577 -25.61 -4.52 -15.01
N THR A 578 -26.92 -4.32 -14.89
CA THR A 578 -27.94 -5.35 -15.12
C THR A 578 -28.44 -5.44 -16.58
N SER A 579 -27.87 -4.66 -17.51
CA SER A 579 -28.27 -4.63 -18.92
C SER A 579 -27.98 -5.94 -19.68
N ASP A 580 -26.96 -6.70 -19.28
CA ASP A 580 -26.72 -8.05 -19.81
C ASP A 580 -27.69 -9.09 -19.22
N TYR A 581 -28.19 -8.85 -18.01
CA TYR A 581 -29.01 -9.80 -17.26
C TYR A 581 -30.44 -9.93 -17.80
N LYS A 582 -31.02 -8.85 -18.35
CA LYS A 582 -32.39 -8.90 -18.92
C LYS A 582 -32.45 -9.54 -20.31
N ARG A 583 -31.33 -9.65 -21.05
CA ARG A 583 -31.30 -10.35 -22.35
C ARG A 583 -31.34 -11.87 -22.18
N ARG A 584 -30.69 -12.43 -21.15
CA ARG A 584 -30.63 -13.89 -20.92
C ARG A 584 -31.90 -14.49 -20.33
N ARG A 585 -32.68 -13.75 -19.52
CA ARG A 585 -33.99 -14.25 -19.02
C ARG A 585 -35.07 -14.41 -20.10
N LYS A 586 -34.91 -13.82 -21.28
CA LYS A 586 -35.87 -13.98 -22.38
C LYS A 586 -35.61 -15.22 -23.26
N SER A 587 -34.48 -15.93 -23.08
CA SER A 587 -34.20 -17.16 -23.82
C SER A 587 -34.61 -18.45 -23.11
N ASP A 588 -34.92 -18.40 -21.81
CA ASP A 588 -35.21 -19.60 -20.99
C ASP A 588 -36.71 -19.82 -20.71
N THR A 589 -37.56 -19.57 -21.70
CA THR A 589 -38.89 -20.21 -21.75
C THR A 589 -38.92 -21.18 -22.93
N GLY A 590 -38.37 -22.38 -22.73
CA GLY A 590 -38.41 -23.43 -23.74
C GLY A 590 -37.59 -24.68 -23.42
N SER A 591 -38.29 -25.74 -23.01
CA SER A 591 -37.92 -27.15 -23.08
C SER A 591 -37.02 -27.76 -21.98
N SER A 592 -37.63 -28.71 -21.29
CA SER A 592 -36.99 -29.70 -20.41
C SER A 592 -36.00 -30.57 -21.18
N GLY A 593 -34.78 -30.65 -20.67
CA GLY A 593 -33.75 -31.59 -21.11
C GLY A 593 -32.50 -31.40 -20.26
N SER A 594 -32.14 -32.42 -19.47
CA SER A 594 -30.95 -32.44 -18.62
C SER A 594 -29.65 -32.19 -19.42
N PRO A 595 -28.70 -31.37 -18.92
CA PRO A 595 -27.35 -31.36 -19.47
C PRO A 595 -26.31 -31.88 -18.46
N GLN A 596 -25.56 -32.88 -18.92
CA GLN A 596 -24.26 -33.27 -18.39
C GLN A 596 -23.26 -32.10 -18.43
N TYR A 597 -22.38 -32.08 -17.43
CA TYR A 597 -21.24 -31.18 -17.26
C TYR A 597 -20.47 -30.92 -18.56
N LYS A 598 -20.41 -29.66 -18.99
CA LYS A 598 -19.32 -29.12 -19.81
C LYS A 598 -18.93 -27.74 -19.27
N ARG A 599 -17.69 -27.62 -18.78
CA ARG A 599 -17.01 -26.35 -18.48
C ARG A 599 -17.03 -25.49 -19.75
N LYS A 600 -17.63 -24.30 -19.70
CA LYS A 600 -17.45 -23.25 -20.70
C LYS A 600 -16.78 -22.05 -20.05
N HIS A 601 -15.63 -21.72 -20.63
CA HIS A 601 -14.71 -20.65 -20.25
C HIS A 601 -15.31 -19.26 -20.51
N LEU A 602 -14.77 -18.27 -19.79
CA LEU A 602 -15.03 -16.84 -19.96
C LEU A 602 -14.63 -16.37 -21.38
N GLU A 603 -15.60 -15.98 -22.18
CA GLU A 603 -15.42 -15.20 -23.41
C GLU A 603 -16.54 -14.16 -23.50
N GLU A 604 -16.47 -13.05 -22.76
CA GLU A 604 -17.31 -11.88 -23.03
C GLU A 604 -16.82 -10.69 -22.19
N ILE A 605 -16.11 -9.76 -22.84
CA ILE A 605 -15.99 -8.37 -22.37
C ILE A 605 -16.87 -7.55 -23.30
N ASP A 606 -17.85 -6.84 -22.74
CA ASP A 606 -18.71 -5.85 -23.41
C ASP A 606 -19.61 -6.39 -24.56
N GLY A 607 -20.05 -7.65 -24.49
CA GLY A 607 -20.93 -8.26 -25.50
C GLY A 607 -20.27 -8.49 -26.87
N LYS A 608 -18.96 -8.29 -26.98
CA LYS A 608 -18.17 -8.53 -28.19
C LYS A 608 -17.58 -9.94 -28.16
N LYS A 609 -18.20 -10.85 -28.92
CA LYS A 609 -17.69 -12.21 -29.10
C LYS A 609 -16.35 -12.17 -29.84
N LEU A 610 -15.33 -12.80 -29.26
CA LEU A 610 -14.07 -13.04 -29.93
C LEU A 610 -14.34 -14.06 -31.04
N THR A 611 -14.16 -13.64 -32.30
CA THR A 611 -14.33 -14.52 -33.47
C THR A 611 -13.13 -14.35 -34.37
N ILE A 612 -12.81 -15.37 -35.18
CA ILE A 612 -11.74 -15.28 -36.19
C ILE A 612 -11.91 -14.03 -37.06
N LYS A 613 -13.15 -13.67 -37.41
CA LYS A 613 -13.45 -12.43 -38.15
C LYS A 613 -12.99 -11.17 -37.42
N THR A 614 -13.24 -11.11 -36.11
CA THR A 614 -12.84 -9.97 -35.26
C THR A 614 -11.31 -9.90 -35.13
N VAL A 615 -10.65 -11.03 -34.88
CA VAL A 615 -9.19 -11.09 -34.74
C VAL A 615 -8.50 -10.75 -36.07
N MET A 616 -9.04 -11.24 -37.20
CA MET A 616 -8.54 -10.87 -38.52
C MET A 616 -8.70 -9.37 -38.81
N LYS A 617 -9.77 -8.72 -38.37
CA LYS A 617 -9.92 -7.25 -38.51
C LYS A 617 -8.80 -6.49 -37.80
N ILE A 618 -8.37 -6.99 -36.64
CA ILE A 618 -7.33 -6.38 -35.80
C ILE A 618 -5.94 -6.66 -36.39
N PHE A 619 -5.65 -7.92 -36.72
CA PHE A 619 -4.30 -8.39 -37.07
C PHE A 619 -4.01 -8.45 -38.58
N ALA A 620 -4.97 -8.14 -39.46
CA ALA A 620 -4.74 -8.18 -40.92
C ALA A 620 -3.54 -7.33 -41.38
N SER A 621 -3.31 -6.17 -40.77
CA SER A 621 -2.14 -5.32 -41.06
C SER A 621 -0.81 -5.92 -40.60
N SER A 622 -0.86 -6.94 -39.74
CA SER A 622 0.29 -7.66 -39.19
C SER A 622 0.45 -9.07 -39.79
N ALA A 623 -0.23 -9.39 -40.90
CA ALA A 623 -0.20 -10.71 -41.53
C ALA A 623 1.20 -11.22 -41.86
N ARG A 624 2.14 -10.34 -42.21
CA ARG A 624 3.55 -10.71 -42.44
C ARG A 624 4.26 -11.28 -41.19
N HIS A 625 3.70 -11.07 -40.00
CA HIS A 625 4.22 -11.56 -38.71
C HIS A 625 3.50 -12.83 -38.23
N TYR A 626 2.81 -13.56 -39.12
CA TYR A 626 2.01 -14.74 -38.74
C TYR A 626 2.78 -15.80 -37.93
N LYS A 627 4.07 -16.05 -38.21
CA LYS A 627 4.91 -16.97 -37.41
C LYS A 627 5.12 -16.47 -35.99
N LEU A 628 5.41 -15.18 -35.82
CA LEU A 628 5.60 -14.56 -34.50
C LEU A 628 4.28 -14.54 -33.72
N ILE A 629 3.17 -14.24 -34.39
CA ILE A 629 1.82 -14.30 -33.81
C ILE A 629 1.50 -15.72 -33.35
N GLY A 630 1.76 -16.73 -34.18
CA GLY A 630 1.53 -18.13 -33.82
C GLY A 630 2.39 -18.59 -32.65
N ILE A 631 3.68 -18.25 -32.63
CA ILE A 631 4.57 -18.56 -31.49
C ILE A 631 4.07 -17.90 -30.20
N GLY A 632 3.67 -16.62 -30.26
CA GLY A 632 3.15 -15.91 -29.10
C GLY A 632 1.79 -16.41 -28.60
N LEU A 633 1.04 -17.15 -29.43
CA LEU A 633 -0.22 -17.81 -29.08
C LEU A 633 -0.07 -19.32 -28.81
N ASP A 634 1.18 -19.80 -28.70
CA ASP A 634 1.51 -21.22 -28.49
C ASP A 634 0.93 -22.17 -29.57
N ILE A 635 1.00 -21.72 -30.84
CA ILE A 635 0.55 -22.48 -32.02
C ILE A 635 1.74 -22.94 -32.86
N GLU A 636 1.71 -24.21 -33.26
CA GLU A 636 2.70 -24.78 -34.17
C GLU A 636 2.59 -24.12 -35.56
N VAL A 637 3.67 -23.47 -35.98
CA VAL A 637 3.78 -22.74 -37.26
C VAL A 637 4.91 -23.24 -38.17
N GLY A 638 5.61 -24.30 -37.76
CA GLY A 638 6.80 -24.81 -38.46
C GLY A 638 6.51 -25.39 -39.85
N ASP A 639 5.27 -25.83 -40.07
CA ASP A 639 4.77 -26.40 -41.32
C ASP A 639 4.23 -25.34 -42.30
N LEU A 640 4.02 -24.10 -41.83
CA LEU A 640 3.54 -23.00 -42.65
C LEU A 640 4.67 -22.46 -43.56
N LYS A 641 4.43 -22.51 -44.87
CA LYS A 641 5.41 -22.09 -45.89
C LYS A 641 5.46 -20.57 -46.00
N ASP A 642 6.67 -20.02 -46.10
CA ASP A 642 6.87 -18.62 -46.49
C ASP A 642 6.47 -18.47 -47.96
N THR A 643 5.26 -17.96 -48.17
CA THR A 643 4.67 -17.70 -49.49
C THR A 643 4.16 -16.27 -49.55
N ASP A 644 3.86 -15.79 -50.75
CA ASP A 644 3.23 -14.47 -50.98
C ASP A 644 1.80 -14.37 -50.40
N GLN A 645 1.31 -15.41 -49.71
CA GLN A 645 -0.02 -15.50 -49.11
C GLN A 645 0.03 -15.39 -47.57
N ALA A 646 0.77 -14.42 -47.02
CA ALA A 646 0.91 -14.21 -45.57
C ALA A 646 -0.45 -14.07 -44.83
N THR A 647 -1.49 -13.55 -45.50
CA THR A 647 -2.85 -13.48 -44.95
C THR A 647 -3.49 -14.85 -44.76
N ASN A 648 -3.27 -15.81 -45.68
CA ASN A 648 -3.81 -17.16 -45.56
C ASN A 648 -3.15 -17.90 -44.41
N ASN A 649 -1.82 -17.75 -44.26
CA ASN A 649 -1.10 -18.32 -43.13
C ASN A 649 -1.56 -17.72 -41.79
N LEU A 650 -1.85 -16.41 -41.73
CA LEU A 650 -2.39 -15.78 -40.52
C LEU A 650 -3.80 -16.31 -40.18
N ILE A 651 -4.65 -16.53 -41.19
CA ILE A 651 -5.97 -17.14 -41.00
C ILE A 651 -5.81 -18.53 -40.40
N GLU A 652 -4.92 -19.35 -40.97
CA GLU A 652 -4.66 -20.70 -40.48
C GLU A 652 -4.11 -20.72 -39.04
N VAL A 653 -3.24 -19.76 -38.68
CA VAL A 653 -2.77 -19.58 -37.29
C VAL A 653 -3.94 -19.33 -36.34
N PHE A 654 -4.87 -18.45 -36.69
CA PHE A 654 -6.03 -18.19 -35.83
C PHE A 654 -7.04 -19.34 -35.85
N GLU A 655 -7.24 -20.03 -36.97
CA GLU A 655 -8.06 -21.25 -37.00
C GLU A 655 -7.51 -22.30 -36.02
N ARG A 656 -6.20 -22.57 -36.08
CA ARG A 656 -5.53 -23.48 -35.14
C ARG A 656 -5.64 -23.02 -33.69
N TRP A 657 -5.52 -21.71 -33.44
CA TRP A 657 -5.66 -21.15 -32.10
C TRP A 657 -7.08 -21.33 -31.54
N PHE A 658 -8.09 -21.02 -32.35
CA PHE A 658 -9.49 -21.22 -31.98
C PHE A 658 -9.84 -22.72 -31.82
N ASP A 659 -9.29 -23.60 -32.65
CA ASP A 659 -9.50 -25.05 -32.59
C ASP A 659 -8.79 -25.69 -31.39
N ALA A 660 -7.64 -25.16 -30.98
CA ALA A 660 -6.93 -25.62 -29.77
C ALA A 660 -7.73 -25.34 -28.50
N ASN A 661 -8.60 -24.32 -28.50
CA ASN A 661 -9.50 -23.92 -27.41
C ASN A 661 -8.79 -23.80 -26.04
N ARG A 662 -7.49 -23.45 -26.07
CA ARG A 662 -6.65 -23.12 -24.92
C ARG A 662 -6.41 -21.61 -24.97
N ASP A 663 -6.89 -20.92 -23.94
CA ASP A 663 -6.67 -19.48 -23.75
C ASP A 663 -7.07 -18.56 -24.93
N VAL A 664 -8.15 -18.91 -25.63
CA VAL A 664 -8.73 -18.07 -26.67
C VAL A 664 -9.46 -16.90 -26.00
N SER A 665 -8.73 -15.81 -25.74
CA SER A 665 -9.24 -14.69 -24.96
C SER A 665 -8.71 -13.34 -25.48
N TRP A 666 -9.43 -12.27 -25.13
CA TRP A 666 -8.96 -10.90 -25.42
C TRP A 666 -7.64 -10.59 -24.70
N ASN A 667 -7.44 -11.15 -23.49
CA ASN A 667 -6.21 -10.97 -22.72
C ASN A 667 -5.00 -11.60 -23.40
N ALA A 668 -5.14 -12.80 -23.98
CA ALA A 668 -4.07 -13.42 -24.75
C ALA A 668 -3.63 -12.55 -25.95
N LEU A 669 -4.55 -11.84 -26.59
CA LEU A 669 -4.22 -10.90 -27.67
C LEU A 669 -3.55 -9.60 -27.16
N ILE A 670 -3.93 -9.14 -25.97
CA ILE A 670 -3.29 -7.99 -25.30
C ILE A 670 -1.86 -8.37 -24.93
N GLU A 671 -1.67 -9.50 -24.26
CA GLU A 671 -0.36 -10.01 -23.87
C GLU A 671 0.55 -10.26 -25.08
N LEU A 672 0.01 -10.82 -26.16
CA LEU A 672 0.72 -10.97 -27.43
C LEU A 672 1.23 -9.61 -27.96
N CYS A 673 0.39 -8.58 -27.93
CA CYS A 673 0.76 -7.24 -28.39
C CYS A 673 1.76 -6.54 -27.45
N ASP A 674 1.67 -6.81 -26.15
CA ASP A 674 2.59 -6.28 -25.13
C ASP A 674 3.96 -6.95 -25.19
N THR A 675 4.00 -8.23 -25.56
CA THR A 675 5.22 -9.00 -25.75
C THR A 675 5.99 -8.55 -26.99
N TYR A 676 5.29 -8.15 -28.06
CA TYR A 676 5.89 -7.75 -29.34
C TYR A 676 5.45 -6.34 -29.79
N PRO A 677 5.78 -5.28 -29.02
CA PRO A 677 5.22 -3.95 -29.26
C PRO A 677 5.73 -3.29 -30.55
N ASN A 678 6.95 -3.63 -31.01
CA ASN A 678 7.53 -3.06 -32.23
C ASN A 678 6.88 -3.64 -33.49
N GLU A 679 6.52 -4.92 -33.47
CA GLU A 679 5.96 -5.66 -34.59
C GLU A 679 4.43 -5.57 -34.63
N LEU A 680 3.79 -5.48 -33.46
CA LEU A 680 2.34 -5.53 -33.31
C LEU A 680 1.70 -4.22 -32.84
N GLY A 681 2.43 -3.12 -32.76
CA GLY A 681 1.91 -1.82 -32.30
C GLY A 681 0.64 -1.34 -33.03
N THR A 682 0.52 -1.58 -34.34
CA THR A 682 -0.71 -1.26 -35.09
C THR A 682 -1.88 -2.18 -34.75
N ALA A 683 -1.61 -3.46 -34.47
CA ALA A 683 -2.63 -4.39 -34.01
C ALA A 683 -3.08 -4.02 -32.59
N LYS A 684 -2.15 -3.61 -31.71
CA LYS A 684 -2.43 -3.11 -30.36
C LYS A 684 -3.36 -1.90 -30.35
N ALA A 685 -3.10 -0.92 -31.23
CA ALA A 685 -3.97 0.25 -31.35
C ALA A 685 -5.41 -0.14 -31.75
N LYS A 686 -5.56 -1.03 -32.74
CA LYS A 686 -6.87 -1.55 -33.18
C LYS A 686 -7.55 -2.42 -32.12
N LEU A 687 -6.77 -3.17 -31.35
CA LEU A 687 -7.26 -3.98 -30.24
C LEU A 687 -7.85 -3.08 -29.15
N ASN A 688 -7.17 -1.98 -28.80
CA ASN A 688 -7.65 -0.99 -27.85
C ASN A 688 -8.92 -0.28 -28.35
N GLU A 689 -8.97 0.10 -29.64
CA GLU A 689 -10.18 0.65 -30.27
C GLU A 689 -11.37 -0.33 -30.21
N GLU A 690 -11.12 -1.62 -30.46
CA GLU A 690 -12.16 -2.65 -30.41
C GLU A 690 -12.58 -2.98 -28.98
N LEU A 691 -11.74 -2.73 -27.97
CA LEU A 691 -12.04 -2.96 -26.56
C LEU A 691 -12.53 -1.69 -25.82
N CYS A 692 -12.66 -0.55 -26.51
CA CYS A 692 -13.08 0.74 -25.94
C CYS A 692 -12.18 1.22 -24.77
N PHE A 693 -10.86 0.97 -24.86
CA PHE A 693 -9.86 1.54 -23.94
C PHE A 693 -9.53 3.00 -24.26
#